data_AF-A8P8U2-F1
#
_entry.id   AF-A8P8U2-F1
#
_cell.length_a   1.000
_cell.length_b   1.000
_cell.length_c   1.000
_cell.angle_alpha   90.00
_cell.angle_beta   90.00
_cell.angle_gamma   90.00
#
_symmetry.space_group_name_H-M   'P 1'
#
loop_
_entity.id
_entity.type
_entity.pdbx_description
1 polymer ?
#
loop_
_entity_poly.entity_id
_entity_poly.type
_entity_poly.pdbx_seq_one_letter_code
_entity_poly.pdbx_strand_id
1 'polypeptide(L)'
;MFSLPNRPDCLPRIEKVNAHPLVSGKSGPVYIVHGTSNRDKCKTLLQSLRSVKIPKSSNEARKNGWLILDPDDDPRVIWTDDDRGAPDCMKLWFLSKKDCTPEEVQGAEQLVQEIVGDVDENGLTQYERDPRCSSSGKGGRCYSLSTTHQDNKDIEAPFKGRKCFGRPLDGHDKITKKLLEFTSYRSMQCLEKGPAAFVNNIKSRSEMVNLPRIGHESNTAFPAFQLNIATAEMPGQTNETGGLRELGTAGEVHGDIKDCVGGISAITCYSEDRQDVEEDVLYFLELGVGFILRRLVTACFSGMNLHRGSAVQFKQSAGNHPRRHFRIVAVGYPPMHHLEASSSSALAMVPSTKREGGGEEHPKGSKHVTTEVLKLFKEMKQFRIPDFPAYRPEAQATYLSQSRAISTAMSYGNHASRSIVTLVSYLISQVDPSLQMRFDRDRLLSSFSWVVPNEEMGEAGGYVRVCADPWTTGPGWTGDDVRIGKKYEDTFDAMSYEELVLKRNTDAGGTVPYGNQTAAAVDSAWNRQLDDMTPTFPVCVLSGETEGQGRGAAQRRKGTIRRLTNFMRQVDAVVEQDEPEGQQLEGTPEQDDRVALRSSTRIRVAPHTQDTIVTRSPLTKRKREPSRGKAPRKKGRSDVACSSDRDEREGEGTGDEDEVTQFEGLLSTFTLDSLQRHRVEAMDIVEHLHSTPPNISSNMFDDLPGKVTELCGTGRVHELWGMSAALEKRHSASVLDLVEERSNIMAINMLAWEWLDGSLENGLKVRGSANNTHWTAQLFRAIENIHLTPDMPKTLKATICFPTMVDAPDFVHQPLLRRRYSPMTREKLKDKAADIVRTWFSYPKNEYHRVAAQFTRKLVDASGPFVLLYPPVWDAYTNLRRGMAISSRATVGEVERWAREELRRASFTRKGSAERKLLRFVCSLYGQASPLLDESSLDVVL
;
A
#
# COMPACT_ATOMS: atom_id res chain seq x y z
N MET A 1 -14.80 -46.90 -7.04
CA MET A 1 -14.22 -45.77 -7.79
C MET A 1 -14.92 -44.51 -7.30
N PHE A 2 -14.19 -43.53 -6.77
CA PHE A 2 -14.78 -42.26 -6.35
C PHE A 2 -15.07 -41.42 -7.59
N SER A 3 -16.33 -41.03 -7.79
CA SER A 3 -16.75 -40.26 -8.98
C SER A 3 -17.55 -39.03 -8.55
N LEU A 4 -17.20 -37.89 -9.13
CA LEU A 4 -17.96 -36.64 -9.02
C LEU A 4 -18.71 -36.42 -10.35
N PRO A 5 -19.99 -36.82 -10.45
CA PRO A 5 -20.74 -36.69 -11.70
C PRO A 5 -20.85 -35.21 -12.10
N ASN A 6 -20.86 -34.93 -13.40
CA ASN A 6 -20.97 -33.59 -13.99
C ASN A 6 -19.84 -32.62 -13.60
N ARG A 7 -18.68 -33.13 -13.16
CA ARG A 7 -17.51 -32.29 -12.90
C ARG A 7 -17.02 -31.68 -14.22
N PRO A 8 -16.92 -30.35 -14.35
CA PRO A 8 -16.39 -29.72 -15.54
C PRO A 8 -14.95 -30.17 -15.83
N ASP A 9 -14.62 -30.39 -17.10
CA ASP A 9 -13.28 -30.81 -17.55
C ASP A 9 -12.18 -29.81 -17.17
N CYS A 10 -12.54 -28.56 -16.93
CA CYS A 10 -11.62 -27.52 -16.48
C CYS A 10 -11.24 -27.60 -14.99
N LEU A 11 -12.00 -28.32 -14.16
CA LEU A 11 -11.66 -28.51 -12.76
C LEU A 11 -10.69 -29.70 -12.60
N PRO A 12 -9.73 -29.63 -11.66
CA PRO A 12 -8.78 -30.71 -11.41
C PRO A 12 -9.45 -32.08 -11.20
N ARG A 13 -8.82 -33.17 -11.62
CA ARG A 13 -9.27 -34.52 -11.23
C ARG A 13 -9.11 -34.69 -9.71
N ILE A 14 -10.06 -35.38 -9.07
CA ILE A 14 -9.99 -35.70 -7.64
C ILE A 14 -10.11 -37.20 -7.43
N GLU A 15 -9.20 -37.75 -6.65
CA GLU A 15 -9.20 -39.15 -6.22
C GLU A 15 -9.41 -39.23 -4.71
N LYS A 16 -10.12 -40.26 -4.25
CA LYS A 16 -10.26 -40.56 -2.82
C LYS A 16 -9.39 -41.76 -2.49
N VAL A 17 -8.49 -41.58 -1.52
CA VAL A 17 -7.56 -42.62 -1.05
C VAL A 17 -7.77 -42.94 0.42
N ASN A 18 -7.30 -44.11 0.85
CA ASN A 18 -7.44 -44.56 2.23
C ASN A 18 -6.37 -43.97 3.16
N ALA A 19 -5.19 -43.63 2.63
CA ALA A 19 -4.07 -43.08 3.39
C ALA A 19 -3.13 -42.28 2.48
N HIS A 20 -2.37 -41.35 3.06
CA HIS A 20 -1.35 -40.57 2.37
C HIS A 20 -0.19 -40.25 3.34
N PRO A 21 1.09 -40.23 2.91
CA PRO A 21 2.23 -40.00 3.81
C PRO A 21 2.19 -38.69 4.61
N LEU A 22 1.55 -37.65 4.05
CA LEU A 22 1.37 -36.35 4.72
C LEU A 22 0.26 -36.33 5.77
N VAL A 23 -0.53 -37.39 5.88
CA VAL A 23 -1.63 -37.50 6.84
C VAL A 23 -1.25 -38.53 7.90
N SER A 24 -1.01 -38.07 9.12
CA SER A 24 -0.67 -38.93 10.24
C SER A 24 -1.89 -39.28 11.09
N GLY A 25 -1.88 -40.46 11.72
CA GLY A 25 -2.93 -40.90 12.64
C GLY A 25 -4.25 -41.31 11.99
N LYS A 26 -5.31 -41.39 12.79
CA LYS A 26 -6.67 -41.63 12.31
C LYS A 26 -7.21 -40.31 11.75
N SER A 27 -7.41 -40.25 10.44
CA SER A 27 -8.09 -39.14 9.77
C SER A 27 -9.38 -39.62 9.13
N GLY A 28 -10.21 -38.64 8.75
CA GLY A 28 -11.27 -38.84 7.78
C GLY A 28 -10.77 -39.22 6.38
N PRO A 29 -11.65 -39.13 5.37
CA PRO A 29 -11.30 -39.42 3.99
C PRO A 29 -10.22 -38.47 3.46
N VAL A 30 -9.24 -39.03 2.75
CA VAL A 30 -8.17 -38.26 2.10
C VAL A 30 -8.50 -38.12 0.62
N TYR A 31 -8.49 -36.88 0.14
CA TYR A 31 -8.74 -36.52 -1.26
C TYR A 31 -7.47 -35.97 -1.88
N ILE A 32 -7.07 -36.52 -3.03
CA ILE A 32 -5.95 -36.05 -3.83
C ILE A 32 -6.50 -35.22 -5.00
N VAL A 33 -6.11 -33.96 -5.08
CA VAL A 33 -6.42 -33.03 -6.16
C VAL A 33 -5.23 -32.97 -7.11
N HIS A 34 -5.46 -33.36 -8.36
CA HIS A 34 -4.44 -33.42 -9.40
C HIS A 34 -4.27 -32.06 -10.08
N GLY A 35 -3.23 -31.33 -9.68
CA GLY A 35 -2.89 -30.03 -10.24
C GLY A 35 -1.73 -30.08 -11.20
N THR A 36 -1.21 -28.88 -11.50
CA THR A 36 -0.14 -28.67 -12.47
C THR A 36 0.74 -27.52 -11.99
N SER A 37 2.06 -27.72 -12.03
CA SER A 37 3.07 -26.65 -11.89
C SER A 37 3.47 -26.04 -13.24
N ASN A 38 3.02 -26.61 -14.36
CA ASN A 38 3.32 -26.11 -15.69
C ASN A 38 2.62 -24.76 -15.94
N ARG A 39 3.43 -23.75 -16.28
CA ARG A 39 2.96 -22.37 -16.49
C ARG A 39 1.83 -22.23 -17.50
N ASP A 40 1.88 -22.93 -18.63
CA ASP A 40 0.85 -22.84 -19.67
C ASP A 40 -0.43 -23.53 -19.24
N LYS A 41 -0.33 -24.68 -18.55
CA LYS A 41 -1.50 -25.35 -17.98
C LYS A 41 -2.14 -24.53 -16.85
N CYS A 42 -1.36 -23.91 -15.97
CA CYS A 42 -1.87 -22.97 -14.96
C CYS A 42 -2.62 -21.80 -15.62
N LYS A 43 -2.08 -21.26 -16.71
CA LYS A 43 -2.74 -20.20 -17.49
C LYS A 43 -4.07 -20.68 -18.04
N THR A 44 -4.09 -21.85 -18.67
CA THR A 44 -5.31 -22.46 -19.23
C THR A 44 -6.34 -22.73 -18.13
N LEU A 45 -5.93 -23.28 -16.98
CA LEU A 45 -6.78 -23.49 -15.82
C LEU A 45 -7.44 -22.17 -15.40
N LEU A 46 -6.66 -21.13 -15.09
CA LEU A 46 -7.21 -19.85 -14.65
C LEU A 46 -8.09 -19.16 -15.71
N GLN A 47 -7.81 -19.36 -17.00
CA GLN A 47 -8.66 -18.88 -18.09
C GLN A 47 -9.97 -19.68 -18.18
N SER A 48 -9.94 -20.98 -17.94
CA SER A 48 -11.12 -21.84 -17.99
C SER A 48 -12.03 -21.69 -16.76
N LEU A 49 -11.48 -21.33 -15.59
CA LEU A 49 -12.27 -21.00 -14.40
C LEU A 49 -13.24 -19.82 -14.60
N ARG A 50 -13.10 -19.08 -15.70
CA ARG A 50 -14.00 -17.98 -16.09
C ARG A 50 -15.39 -18.47 -16.49
N SER A 51 -15.49 -19.66 -17.10
CA SER A 51 -16.77 -20.24 -17.51
C SER A 51 -17.38 -21.10 -16.40
N VAL A 52 -16.66 -21.31 -15.29
CA VAL A 52 -17.16 -22.10 -14.17
C VAL A 52 -18.14 -21.26 -13.37
N LYS A 53 -19.42 -21.61 -13.48
CA LYS A 53 -20.47 -21.06 -12.62
C LYS A 53 -20.20 -21.48 -11.17
N ILE A 54 -19.92 -20.51 -10.31
CA ILE A 54 -19.73 -20.75 -8.88
C ILE A 54 -21.10 -21.11 -8.28
N PRO A 55 -21.21 -22.27 -7.60
CA PRO A 55 -22.48 -22.70 -7.03
C PRO A 55 -22.99 -21.75 -5.95
N LYS A 56 -24.31 -21.54 -5.89
CA LYS A 56 -24.95 -20.70 -4.87
C LYS A 56 -25.20 -21.46 -3.57
N SER A 57 -25.28 -22.79 -3.64
CA SER A 57 -25.48 -23.68 -2.49
C SER A 57 -24.64 -24.94 -2.60
N SER A 58 -24.42 -25.63 -1.48
CA SER A 58 -23.75 -26.93 -1.46
C SER A 58 -24.44 -27.99 -2.34
N ASN A 59 -25.77 -27.96 -2.42
CA ASN A 59 -26.55 -28.87 -3.25
C ASN A 59 -26.36 -28.60 -4.75
N GLU A 60 -26.35 -27.34 -5.17
CA GLU A 60 -25.99 -26.97 -6.55
C GLU A 60 -24.55 -27.39 -6.85
N ALA A 61 -23.63 -27.21 -5.89
CA ALA A 61 -22.23 -27.55 -6.06
C ALA A 61 -22.03 -29.05 -6.30
N ARG A 62 -22.64 -29.91 -5.47
CA ARG A 62 -22.60 -31.37 -5.63
C ARG A 62 -23.17 -31.81 -6.98
N LYS A 63 -24.27 -31.20 -7.44
CA LYS A 63 -24.88 -31.48 -8.76
C LYS A 63 -23.96 -31.10 -9.92
N ASN A 64 -23.16 -30.05 -9.75
CA ASN A 64 -22.19 -29.55 -10.72
C ASN A 64 -20.78 -30.17 -10.53
N GLY A 65 -20.67 -31.31 -9.86
CA GLY A 65 -19.43 -32.08 -9.71
C GLY A 65 -18.33 -31.43 -8.85
N TRP A 66 -18.69 -30.49 -7.97
CA TRP A 66 -17.79 -30.00 -6.94
C TRP A 66 -17.68 -31.01 -5.79
N LEU A 67 -16.49 -31.13 -5.21
CA LEU A 67 -16.32 -31.84 -3.95
C LEU A 67 -16.70 -30.93 -2.79
N ILE A 68 -17.79 -31.25 -2.08
CA ILE A 68 -18.19 -30.55 -0.86
C ILE A 68 -17.82 -31.39 0.35
N LEU A 69 -16.92 -30.84 1.17
CA LEU A 69 -16.40 -31.45 2.38
C LEU A 69 -17.26 -31.06 3.59
N ASP A 70 -17.59 -32.05 4.42
CA ASP A 70 -18.11 -31.81 5.76
C ASP A 70 -16.96 -31.91 6.76
N PRO A 71 -16.57 -30.82 7.45
CA PRO A 71 -15.49 -30.84 8.43
C PRO A 71 -15.70 -31.85 9.58
N ASP A 72 -16.95 -32.21 9.88
CA ASP A 72 -17.29 -33.20 10.91
C ASP A 72 -16.83 -34.63 10.57
N ASP A 73 -16.51 -34.88 9.29
CA ASP A 73 -15.93 -36.13 8.80
C ASP A 73 -14.39 -36.10 8.83
N ASP A 74 -13.77 -35.02 9.31
CA ASP A 74 -12.33 -34.78 9.35
C ASP A 74 -11.56 -35.02 8.02
N PRO A 75 -12.04 -34.51 6.87
CA PRO A 75 -11.40 -34.77 5.58
C PRO A 75 -10.02 -34.11 5.48
N ARG A 76 -9.19 -34.63 4.56
CA ARG A 76 -7.89 -34.04 4.19
C ARG A 76 -7.82 -33.84 2.69
N VAL A 77 -7.30 -32.70 2.25
CA VAL A 77 -7.07 -32.42 0.83
C VAL A 77 -5.59 -32.28 0.58
N ILE A 78 -5.06 -33.19 -0.22
CA ILE A 78 -3.69 -33.16 -0.73
C ILE A 78 -3.74 -32.68 -2.18
N TRP A 79 -2.81 -31.83 -2.56
CA TRP A 79 -2.55 -31.47 -3.94
C TRP A 79 -1.31 -32.22 -4.41
N THR A 80 -1.40 -32.82 -5.60
CA THR A 80 -0.30 -33.53 -6.27
C THR A 80 -0.07 -32.90 -7.63
N ASP A 81 1.19 -32.86 -8.07
CA ASP A 81 1.55 -32.31 -9.38
C ASP A 81 1.59 -33.40 -10.44
N ASP A 82 0.68 -33.33 -11.42
CA ASP A 82 0.68 -34.27 -12.54
C ASP A 82 1.92 -34.12 -13.43
N ASP A 83 2.56 -32.94 -13.41
CA ASP A 83 3.80 -32.68 -14.16
C ASP A 83 5.07 -33.10 -13.40
N ARG A 84 4.93 -33.55 -12.14
CA ARG A 84 6.01 -33.97 -11.22
C ARG A 84 7.10 -32.92 -11.00
N GLY A 85 6.77 -31.64 -11.14
CA GLY A 85 7.65 -30.51 -10.86
C GLY A 85 7.60 -30.01 -9.41
N ALA A 86 6.55 -30.36 -8.66
CA ALA A 86 6.36 -29.95 -7.27
C ALA A 86 6.04 -31.14 -6.34
N PRO A 87 6.43 -31.08 -5.05
CA PRO A 87 6.07 -32.11 -4.08
C PRO A 87 4.59 -32.07 -3.72
N ASP A 88 4.07 -33.19 -3.24
CA ASP A 88 2.73 -33.24 -2.67
C ASP A 88 2.63 -32.28 -1.49
N CYS A 89 1.52 -31.55 -1.40
CA CYS A 89 1.29 -30.62 -0.29
C CYS A 89 -0.14 -30.72 0.22
N MET A 90 -0.30 -30.55 1.54
CA MET A 90 -1.63 -30.50 2.14
C MET A 90 -2.21 -29.10 1.92
N LYS A 91 -3.40 -29.03 1.31
CA LYS A 91 -4.05 -27.76 0.98
C LYS A 91 -5.16 -27.39 1.96
N LEU A 92 -5.91 -28.37 2.46
CA LEU A 92 -7.02 -28.15 3.39
C LEU A 92 -7.11 -29.25 4.45
N TRP A 93 -7.32 -28.83 5.69
CA TRP A 93 -7.65 -29.71 6.83
C TRP A 93 -8.42 -28.95 7.91
N PHE A 94 -9.00 -29.69 8.85
CA PHE A 94 -10.05 -29.18 9.71
C PHE A 94 -9.88 -29.58 11.18
N LEU A 95 -10.46 -28.75 12.03
CA LEU A 95 -10.75 -29.00 13.43
C LEU A 95 -12.24 -28.72 13.62
N SER A 96 -12.99 -29.75 13.99
CA SER A 96 -14.45 -29.70 14.09
C SER A 96 -14.89 -29.20 15.48
N LYS A 97 -16.21 -29.01 15.64
CA LYS A 97 -16.80 -28.76 16.97
C LYS A 97 -16.66 -29.96 17.91
N LYS A 98 -16.59 -31.19 17.38
CA LYS A 98 -16.41 -32.41 18.18
C LYS A 98 -15.06 -32.45 18.89
N ASP A 99 -14.10 -31.70 18.37
CA ASP A 99 -12.77 -31.53 18.96
C ASP A 99 -12.73 -30.41 20.02
N CYS A 100 -13.86 -29.74 20.31
CA CYS A 100 -13.97 -28.76 21.38
C CYS A 100 -14.35 -29.43 22.71
N THR A 101 -13.75 -28.94 23.79
CA THR A 101 -14.23 -29.14 25.16
C THR A 101 -15.57 -28.44 25.38
N PRO A 102 -16.40 -28.89 26.35
CA PRO A 102 -17.64 -28.21 26.71
C PRO A 102 -17.42 -26.73 27.08
N GLU A 103 -16.32 -26.42 27.77
CA GLU A 103 -15.94 -25.08 28.19
C GLU A 103 -15.63 -24.18 26.99
N GLU A 104 -14.93 -24.70 25.98
CA GLU A 104 -14.68 -23.96 24.73
C GLU A 104 -15.98 -23.66 23.98
N VAL A 105 -16.90 -24.62 23.92
CA VAL A 105 -18.22 -24.43 23.28
C VAL A 105 -19.00 -23.33 24.00
N GLN A 106 -19.06 -23.39 25.34
CA GLN A 106 -19.76 -22.39 26.15
C GLN A 106 -19.10 -21.01 26.03
N GLY A 107 -17.77 -20.93 26.06
CA GLY A 107 -17.01 -19.69 25.92
C GLY A 107 -17.26 -19.04 24.56
N ALA A 108 -17.27 -19.82 23.47
CA ALA A 108 -17.60 -19.31 22.15
C ALA A 108 -19.07 -18.90 22.02
N GLU A 109 -20.00 -19.57 22.71
CA GLU A 109 -21.40 -19.19 22.79
C GLU A 109 -21.59 -17.82 23.43
N GLN A 110 -20.96 -17.58 24.58
CA GLN A 110 -20.97 -16.29 25.24
C GLN A 110 -20.32 -15.21 24.37
N LEU A 111 -19.20 -15.53 23.71
CA LEU A 111 -18.53 -14.60 22.83
C LEU A 111 -19.41 -14.16 21.65
N VAL A 112 -20.16 -15.09 21.03
CA VAL A 112 -21.11 -14.76 19.96
C VAL A 112 -22.22 -13.84 20.47
N GLN A 113 -22.73 -14.09 21.68
CA GLN A 113 -23.73 -13.22 22.30
C GLN A 113 -23.17 -11.82 22.57
N GLU A 114 -21.92 -11.70 23.03
CA GLU A 114 -21.23 -10.41 23.23
C GLU A 114 -20.98 -9.65 21.92
N ILE A 115 -20.66 -10.36 20.83
CA ILE A 115 -20.44 -9.76 19.50
C ILE A 115 -21.76 -9.27 18.91
N VAL A 116 -22.78 -10.13 18.88
CA VAL A 116 -24.09 -9.83 18.26
C VAL A 116 -24.84 -8.80 19.10
N GLY A 117 -25.00 -9.07 20.40
CA GLY A 117 -25.76 -8.26 21.35
C GLY A 117 -27.12 -7.80 20.81
N ASP A 118 -27.53 -6.60 21.23
CA ASP A 118 -28.68 -5.94 20.62
C ASP A 118 -28.30 -5.39 19.24
N VAL A 119 -29.03 -5.83 18.23
CA VAL A 119 -28.87 -5.35 16.85
C VAL A 119 -29.68 -4.06 16.67
N ASP A 120 -29.06 -3.01 16.13
CA ASP A 120 -29.75 -1.74 15.94
C ASP A 120 -30.69 -1.72 14.71
N GLU A 121 -31.33 -0.57 14.51
CA GLU A 121 -32.23 -0.31 13.38
C GLU A 121 -31.53 -0.41 12.02
N ASN A 122 -30.21 -0.19 11.97
CA ASN A 122 -29.39 -0.30 10.76
C ASN A 122 -28.87 -1.73 10.52
N GLY A 123 -29.18 -2.67 11.42
CA GLY A 123 -28.72 -4.06 11.31
C GLY A 123 -27.29 -4.28 11.82
N LEU A 124 -26.70 -3.31 12.52
CA LEU A 124 -25.37 -3.42 13.10
C LEU A 124 -25.41 -4.17 14.43
N THR A 125 -24.46 -5.08 14.61
CA THR A 125 -24.24 -5.81 15.87
C THR A 125 -23.67 -4.91 16.96
N GLN A 126 -23.70 -5.36 18.22
CA GLN A 126 -23.05 -4.65 19.33
C GLN A 126 -21.57 -4.38 19.07
N TYR A 127 -20.85 -5.32 18.46
CA TYR A 127 -19.46 -5.13 18.10
C TYR A 127 -19.25 -3.99 17.10
N GLU A 128 -20.10 -3.92 16.06
CA GLU A 128 -19.96 -2.98 14.94
C GLU A 128 -20.35 -1.55 15.28
N ARG A 129 -21.12 -1.36 16.35
CA ARG A 129 -21.52 -0.03 16.83
C ARG A 129 -20.38 0.75 17.47
N ASP A 130 -19.28 0.09 17.84
CA ASP A 130 -18.12 0.79 18.39
C ASP A 130 -17.40 1.59 17.28
N PRO A 131 -17.12 2.90 17.47
CA PRO A 131 -16.49 3.73 16.44
C PRO A 131 -15.07 3.28 16.05
N ARG A 132 -14.42 2.40 16.84
CA ARG A 132 -13.12 1.80 16.50
C ARG A 132 -13.24 0.70 15.44
N CYS A 133 -14.44 0.17 15.19
CA CYS A 133 -14.72 -0.80 14.13
C CYS A 133 -14.74 -0.12 12.77
N SER A 134 -13.57 0.21 12.23
CA SER A 134 -13.49 0.66 10.84
C SER A 134 -13.33 -0.52 9.90
N SER A 135 -14.23 -0.61 8.93
CA SER A 135 -14.16 -1.63 7.89
C SER A 135 -12.90 -1.54 7.04
N SER A 136 -12.35 -2.71 6.67
CA SER A 136 -11.28 -2.81 5.69
C SER A 136 -11.85 -2.67 4.29
N GLY A 137 -11.91 -1.45 3.76
CA GLY A 137 -12.30 -1.17 2.37
C GLY A 137 -13.57 -0.34 2.22
N LYS A 138 -14.05 -0.19 0.99
CA LYS A 138 -15.23 0.62 0.65
C LYS A 138 -16.52 -0.06 1.13
N GLY A 139 -16.83 0.05 2.41
CA GLY A 139 -18.16 -0.25 2.97
C GLY A 139 -18.47 -1.73 3.26
N GLY A 140 -17.48 -2.61 3.34
CA GLY A 140 -17.70 -4.02 3.70
C GLY A 140 -17.61 -4.29 5.21
N ARG A 141 -18.36 -5.24 5.75
CA ARG A 141 -18.37 -5.69 7.16
C ARG A 141 -17.20 -6.65 7.47
N CYS A 142 -15.99 -6.18 7.17
CA CYS A 142 -14.72 -6.86 7.42
C CYS A 142 -13.90 -5.98 8.37
N TYR A 143 -13.59 -6.46 9.57
CA TYR A 143 -13.00 -5.66 10.64
C TYR A 143 -11.64 -6.22 11.05
N SER A 144 -10.58 -5.43 10.89
CA SER A 144 -9.25 -5.83 11.38
C SER A 144 -9.25 -5.92 12.91
N LEU A 145 -8.85 -7.07 13.44
CA LEU A 145 -8.80 -7.33 14.87
C LEU A 145 -7.42 -7.04 15.47
N SER A 146 -6.35 -7.36 14.74
CA SER A 146 -4.96 -7.32 15.25
C SER A 146 -4.04 -6.38 14.48
N THR A 147 -3.10 -6.87 13.66
CA THR A 147 -2.12 -6.08 12.93
C THR A 147 -2.66 -5.64 11.57
N THR A 148 -2.13 -4.53 11.05
CA THR A 148 -2.37 -4.05 9.69
C THR A 148 -1.08 -3.58 9.04
N HIS A 149 -1.01 -3.69 7.73
CA HIS A 149 0.12 -3.24 6.93
C HIS A 149 -0.20 -1.96 6.17
N GLN A 150 0.63 -0.93 6.34
CA GLN A 150 0.54 0.31 5.57
C GLN A 150 1.39 0.20 4.30
N ASP A 151 0.78 -0.27 3.21
CA ASP A 151 1.48 -0.57 1.95
C ASP A 151 2.38 0.56 1.42
N ASN A 152 2.01 1.83 1.63
CA ASN A 152 2.80 2.98 1.16
C ASN A 152 4.05 3.22 2.00
N LYS A 153 4.01 2.91 3.30
CA LYS A 153 5.11 3.13 4.24
C LYS A 153 5.94 1.87 4.50
N ASP A 154 5.43 0.71 4.08
CA ASP A 154 6.01 -0.61 4.34
C ASP A 154 6.19 -0.86 5.85
N ILE A 155 5.14 -0.51 6.60
CA ILE A 155 5.11 -0.60 8.05
C ILE A 155 3.97 -1.51 8.48
N GLU A 156 4.30 -2.47 9.33
CA GLU A 156 3.34 -3.23 10.12
C GLU A 156 3.16 -2.60 11.51
N ALA A 157 1.92 -2.57 11.96
CA ALA A 157 1.56 -2.04 13.27
C ALA A 157 0.26 -2.68 13.77
N PRO A 158 -0.01 -2.67 15.09
CA PRO A 158 -1.36 -2.89 15.59
C PRO A 158 -2.36 -1.98 14.86
N PHE A 159 -3.56 -2.50 14.63
CA PHE A 159 -4.63 -1.76 14.00
C PHE A 159 -4.96 -0.50 14.79
N LYS A 160 -5.19 0.62 14.10
CA LYS A 160 -5.45 1.93 14.74
C LYS A 160 -6.64 1.92 15.71
N GLY A 161 -7.62 1.05 15.50
CA GLY A 161 -8.76 0.87 16.40
C GLY A 161 -8.40 0.20 17.73
N ARG A 162 -7.17 -0.32 17.90
CA ARG A 162 -6.69 -1.00 19.12
C ARG A 162 -5.81 -0.13 20.00
N LYS A 163 -5.84 1.18 19.80
CA LYS A 163 -5.12 2.12 20.67
C LYS A 163 -5.70 2.09 22.09
N CYS A 164 -4.94 1.57 23.05
CA CYS A 164 -5.33 1.48 24.47
C CYS A 164 -4.36 2.17 25.45
N PHE A 165 -3.43 2.99 24.96
CA PHE A 165 -2.39 3.60 25.80
C PHE A 165 -2.99 4.47 26.91
N GLY A 166 -2.52 4.26 28.15
CA GLY A 166 -2.88 5.07 29.31
C GLY A 166 -4.31 4.87 29.84
N ARG A 167 -5.05 3.86 29.35
CA ARG A 167 -6.40 3.53 29.86
C ARG A 167 -6.57 2.02 30.11
N PRO A 168 -7.42 1.63 31.06
CA PRO A 168 -7.84 0.24 31.19
C PRO A 168 -8.53 -0.27 29.91
N LEU A 169 -8.45 -1.59 29.68
CA LEU A 169 -9.21 -2.24 28.61
C LEU A 169 -10.71 -2.07 28.87
N ASP A 170 -11.43 -1.51 27.90
CA ASP A 170 -12.88 -1.33 27.99
C ASP A 170 -13.65 -2.56 27.46
N GLY A 171 -14.97 -2.48 27.40
CA GLY A 171 -15.82 -3.59 26.95
C GLY A 171 -15.46 -4.10 25.54
N HIS A 172 -15.21 -3.20 24.61
CA HIS A 172 -14.89 -3.57 23.23
C HIS A 172 -13.49 -4.19 23.11
N ASP A 173 -12.51 -3.64 23.85
CA ASP A 173 -11.16 -4.22 23.91
C ASP A 173 -11.20 -5.62 24.53
N LYS A 174 -12.02 -5.84 25.57
CA LYS A 174 -12.22 -7.16 26.19
C LYS A 174 -12.84 -8.18 25.24
N ILE A 175 -13.90 -7.81 24.51
CA ILE A 175 -14.52 -8.69 23.50
C ILE A 175 -13.49 -9.07 22.43
N THR A 176 -12.74 -8.09 21.93
CA THR A 176 -11.70 -8.32 20.93
C THR A 176 -10.59 -9.23 21.45
N LYS A 177 -10.11 -9.01 22.68
CA LYS A 177 -9.08 -9.84 23.30
C LYS A 177 -9.56 -11.29 23.44
N LYS A 178 -10.77 -11.52 23.98
CA LYS A 178 -11.38 -12.86 24.08
C LYS A 178 -11.51 -13.54 22.71
N LEU A 179 -11.98 -12.79 21.70
CA LEU A 179 -12.11 -13.31 20.33
C LEU A 179 -10.77 -13.72 19.73
N LEU A 180 -9.74 -12.87 19.87
CA LEU A 180 -8.40 -13.18 19.39
C LEU A 180 -7.80 -14.38 20.11
N GLU A 181 -7.92 -14.43 21.43
CA GLU A 181 -7.41 -15.53 22.26
C GLU A 181 -8.03 -16.87 21.85
N PHE A 182 -9.36 -16.96 21.83
CA PHE A 182 -10.05 -18.19 21.42
C PHE A 182 -9.77 -18.56 19.96
N THR A 183 -9.88 -17.60 19.03
CA THR A 183 -9.67 -17.88 17.60
C THR A 183 -8.25 -18.34 17.32
N SER A 184 -7.24 -17.63 17.86
CA SER A 184 -5.84 -17.98 17.61
C SER A 184 -5.45 -19.32 18.23
N TYR A 185 -5.98 -19.65 19.41
CA TYR A 185 -5.80 -20.96 20.03
C TYR A 185 -6.36 -22.08 19.14
N ARG A 186 -7.61 -21.96 18.70
CA ARG A 186 -8.26 -22.90 17.78
C ARG A 186 -7.53 -23.03 16.44
N SER A 187 -7.09 -21.91 15.88
CA SER A 187 -6.30 -21.90 14.64
C SER A 187 -4.98 -22.65 14.80
N MET A 188 -4.31 -22.54 15.95
CA MET A 188 -3.08 -23.30 16.23
C MET A 188 -3.34 -24.78 16.44
N GLN A 189 -4.38 -25.16 17.18
CA GLN A 189 -4.79 -26.57 17.31
C GLN A 189 -5.09 -27.18 15.93
N CYS A 190 -5.76 -26.43 15.06
CA CYS A 190 -6.03 -26.87 13.69
C CYS A 190 -4.72 -26.99 12.88
N LEU A 191 -3.84 -25.99 12.94
CA LEU A 191 -2.53 -26.02 12.28
C LEU A 191 -1.72 -27.26 12.70
N GLU A 192 -1.73 -27.61 13.98
CA GLU A 192 -1.02 -28.77 14.53
C GLU A 192 -1.50 -30.13 14.00
N LYS A 193 -2.69 -30.21 13.38
CA LYS A 193 -3.16 -31.41 12.66
C LYS A 193 -2.52 -31.57 11.27
N GLY A 194 -1.78 -30.57 10.78
CA GLY A 194 -1.06 -30.59 9.51
C GLY A 194 0.22 -31.45 9.57
N PRO A 195 1.00 -31.52 8.47
CA PRO A 195 2.27 -32.25 8.47
C PRO A 195 3.25 -31.67 9.50
N ALA A 196 3.81 -32.53 10.35
CA ALA A 196 4.70 -32.09 11.44
C ALA A 196 5.88 -31.24 10.94
N ALA A 197 6.49 -31.60 9.80
CA ALA A 197 7.59 -30.83 9.20
C ALA A 197 7.15 -29.39 8.83
N PHE A 198 5.98 -29.25 8.21
CA PHE A 198 5.42 -27.94 7.84
C PHE A 198 5.12 -27.09 9.08
N VAL A 199 4.48 -27.68 10.10
CA VAL A 199 4.17 -26.98 11.36
C VAL A 199 5.44 -26.55 12.09
N ASN A 200 6.45 -27.43 12.15
CA ASN A 200 7.73 -27.13 12.80
C ASN A 200 8.50 -26.03 12.07
N ASN A 201 8.46 -26.01 10.73
CA ASN A 201 9.07 -24.95 9.94
C ASN A 201 8.39 -23.60 10.21
N ILE A 202 7.06 -23.53 10.26
CA ILE A 202 6.34 -22.29 10.62
C ILE A 202 6.71 -21.84 12.03
N LYS A 203 6.65 -22.74 13.02
CA LYS A 203 7.01 -22.43 14.41
C LYS A 203 8.44 -21.90 14.51
N SER A 204 9.40 -22.59 13.92
CA SER A 204 10.82 -22.21 13.95
C SER A 204 11.06 -20.89 13.23
N ARG A 205 10.42 -20.69 12.06
CA ARG A 205 10.50 -19.43 11.31
C ARG A 205 9.96 -18.28 12.14
N SER A 206 8.76 -18.44 12.70
CA SER A 206 8.11 -17.42 13.53
C SER A 206 8.98 -16.99 14.70
N GLU A 207 9.66 -17.96 15.33
CA GLU A 207 10.57 -17.72 16.43
C GLU A 207 11.78 -16.93 15.95
N MET A 208 12.38 -17.34 14.82
CA MET A 208 13.53 -16.64 14.23
C MET A 208 13.22 -15.19 13.83
N VAL A 209 12.03 -14.92 13.28
CA VAL A 209 11.63 -13.55 12.88
C VAL A 209 10.99 -12.74 14.00
N ASN A 210 10.95 -13.26 15.23
CA ASN A 210 10.29 -12.63 16.37
C ASN A 210 8.83 -12.24 16.07
N LEU A 211 8.08 -13.14 15.43
CA LEU A 211 6.69 -12.93 15.06
C LEU A 211 5.85 -12.59 16.31
N PRO A 212 5.04 -11.50 16.31
CA PRO A 212 4.20 -11.20 17.45
C PRO A 212 3.12 -12.26 17.64
N ARG A 213 3.09 -12.88 18.83
CA ARG A 213 2.11 -13.89 19.23
C ARG A 213 0.79 -13.20 19.61
N ILE A 214 -0.10 -13.06 18.63
CA ILE A 214 -1.38 -12.37 18.77
C ILE A 214 -2.45 -13.30 19.35
N GLY A 215 -3.24 -12.79 20.29
CA GLY A 215 -4.26 -13.55 21.00
C GLY A 215 -3.61 -14.48 22.02
N HIS A 216 -3.52 -15.76 21.67
CA HIS A 216 -2.96 -16.83 22.48
C HIS A 216 -1.44 -16.96 22.29
N GLU A 217 -0.71 -17.35 23.33
CA GLU A 217 0.75 -17.45 23.30
C GLU A 217 1.28 -18.52 22.34
N SER A 218 0.51 -19.58 22.09
CA SER A 218 0.89 -20.61 21.12
C SER A 218 0.83 -20.12 19.67
N ASN A 219 0.29 -18.93 19.39
CA ASN A 219 0.11 -18.42 18.04
C ASN A 219 1.43 -18.03 17.37
N THR A 220 2.00 -18.97 16.64
CA THR A 220 3.25 -18.82 15.87
C THR A 220 3.01 -18.57 14.38
N ALA A 221 1.77 -18.38 13.93
CA ALA A 221 1.47 -18.37 12.50
C ALA A 221 0.66 -17.17 12.03
N PHE A 222 -0.21 -16.62 12.89
CA PHE A 222 -1.25 -15.69 12.47
C PHE A 222 -1.12 -14.33 13.19
N PRO A 223 -0.25 -13.41 12.74
CA PRO A 223 -0.15 -12.09 13.36
C PRO A 223 -1.34 -11.19 13.01
N ALA A 224 -2.01 -11.44 11.88
CA ALA A 224 -3.14 -10.63 11.39
C ALA A 224 -4.45 -11.41 11.50
N PHE A 225 -5.49 -10.79 12.06
CA PHE A 225 -6.84 -11.34 12.15
C PHE A 225 -7.88 -10.35 11.64
N GLN A 226 -8.93 -10.89 11.01
CA GLN A 226 -10.09 -10.14 10.53
C GLN A 226 -11.38 -10.83 10.96
N LEU A 227 -12.35 -10.05 11.44
CA LEU A 227 -13.71 -10.49 11.71
C LEU A 227 -14.61 -10.13 10.53
N ASN A 228 -15.27 -11.12 9.96
CA ASN A 228 -16.23 -10.97 8.86
C ASN A 228 -17.64 -11.23 9.40
N ILE A 229 -18.54 -10.28 9.19
CA ILE A 229 -19.95 -10.41 9.58
C ILE A 229 -20.81 -10.24 8.33
N ALA A 230 -21.72 -11.17 8.07
CA ALA A 230 -22.68 -11.05 6.98
C ALA A 230 -24.06 -11.52 7.41
N THR A 231 -25.11 -10.86 6.93
CA THR A 231 -26.50 -11.25 7.22
C THR A 231 -27.01 -12.28 6.20
N ALA A 232 -27.88 -13.19 6.65
CA ALA A 232 -28.62 -14.05 5.74
C ALA A 232 -29.60 -13.26 4.86
N GLU A 233 -29.60 -13.55 3.57
CA GLU A 233 -30.51 -12.97 2.57
C GLU A 233 -31.74 -13.87 2.36
N MET A 234 -32.87 -13.27 2.01
CA MET A 234 -34.07 -14.03 1.64
C MET A 234 -33.88 -14.70 0.26
N PRO A 235 -34.54 -15.85 0.01
CA PRO A 235 -34.55 -16.47 -1.31
C PRO A 235 -34.95 -15.45 -2.40
N GLY A 236 -34.16 -15.36 -3.46
CA GLY A 236 -34.43 -14.47 -4.60
C GLY A 236 -33.99 -13.01 -4.43
N GLN A 237 -33.58 -12.58 -3.23
CA GLN A 237 -32.94 -11.26 -3.03
C GLN A 237 -31.44 -11.29 -3.33
N THR A 238 -30.89 -12.48 -3.53
CA THR A 238 -29.48 -12.66 -3.79
C THR A 238 -29.15 -12.15 -5.18
N ASN A 239 -28.16 -11.28 -5.29
CA ASN A 239 -27.63 -10.84 -6.58
C ASN A 239 -27.28 -12.06 -7.44
N GLU A 240 -27.34 -11.89 -8.76
CA GLU A 240 -27.04 -12.96 -9.72
C GLU A 240 -25.64 -13.56 -9.50
N THR A 241 -24.69 -12.72 -9.07
CA THR A 241 -23.31 -13.12 -8.78
C THR A 241 -23.18 -14.07 -7.58
N GLY A 242 -24.16 -14.09 -6.65
CA GLY A 242 -24.25 -14.98 -5.48
C GLY A 242 -23.22 -14.74 -4.37
N GLY A 243 -22.46 -13.64 -4.40
CA GLY A 243 -21.36 -13.34 -3.47
C GLY A 243 -21.83 -12.62 -2.20
N LEU A 244 -20.97 -12.53 -1.20
CA LEU A 244 -21.28 -11.85 0.08
C LEU A 244 -21.14 -10.33 -0.09
N ARG A 245 -22.18 -9.67 -0.59
CA ARG A 245 -22.17 -8.23 -0.86
C ARG A 245 -21.75 -7.41 0.36
N GLU A 246 -22.23 -7.80 1.54
CA GLU A 246 -21.90 -7.11 2.79
C GLU A 246 -20.41 -7.15 3.12
N LEU A 247 -19.61 -8.08 2.59
CA LEU A 247 -18.16 -8.13 2.81
C LEU A 247 -17.35 -7.32 1.79
N GLY A 248 -18.02 -6.66 0.84
CA GLY A 248 -17.35 -5.91 -0.23
C GLY A 248 -16.44 -6.81 -1.07
N THR A 249 -15.19 -6.41 -1.30
CA THR A 249 -14.23 -7.17 -2.12
C THR A 249 -13.86 -8.53 -1.51
N ALA A 250 -13.95 -8.69 -0.19
CA ALA A 250 -13.70 -9.98 0.46
C ALA A 250 -14.85 -10.99 0.22
N GLY A 251 -16.02 -10.52 -0.23
CA GLY A 251 -17.13 -11.39 -0.64
C GLY A 251 -17.07 -11.83 -2.11
N GLU A 252 -16.15 -11.28 -2.89
CA GLU A 252 -15.93 -11.62 -4.29
C GLU A 252 -14.92 -12.76 -4.46
N VAL A 253 -14.69 -13.22 -5.69
CA VAL A 253 -13.60 -14.16 -6.00
C VAL A 253 -12.27 -13.43 -5.90
N HIS A 254 -11.41 -13.89 -4.99
CA HIS A 254 -10.09 -13.31 -4.77
C HIS A 254 -9.11 -14.36 -4.27
N GLY A 255 -7.83 -13.99 -4.25
CA GLY A 255 -6.80 -14.66 -3.48
C GLY A 255 -6.12 -13.66 -2.56
N ASP A 256 -5.71 -14.09 -1.39
CA ASP A 256 -5.03 -13.30 -0.37
C ASP A 256 -3.56 -13.11 -0.76
N ILE A 257 -3.32 -12.31 -1.81
CA ILE A 257 -1.99 -12.11 -2.42
C ILE A 257 -0.90 -11.59 -1.47
N LYS A 258 -1.28 -11.14 -0.28
CA LYS A 258 -0.37 -10.67 0.76
C LYS A 258 0.05 -11.78 1.72
N ASP A 259 -0.57 -12.95 1.64
CA ASP A 259 -0.19 -14.12 2.44
C ASP A 259 1.15 -14.66 1.97
N CYS A 260 1.90 -15.19 2.93
CA CYS A 260 3.14 -15.89 2.66
C CYS A 260 2.83 -17.22 1.96
N VAL A 261 3.60 -17.54 0.91
CA VAL A 261 3.45 -18.79 0.14
C VAL A 261 3.76 -20.01 1.00
N GLY A 262 4.74 -19.91 1.89
CA GLY A 262 5.07 -20.95 2.86
C GLY A 262 4.17 -20.94 4.10
N GLY A 263 3.26 -19.97 4.22
CA GLY A 263 2.29 -19.88 5.31
C GLY A 263 0.99 -20.62 5.01
N ILE A 264 0.10 -20.63 5.99
CA ILE A 264 -1.29 -21.05 5.81
C ILE A 264 -2.22 -20.11 6.55
N SER A 265 -3.41 -19.90 6.02
CA SER A 265 -4.47 -19.10 6.61
C SER A 265 -5.39 -20.01 7.42
N ALA A 266 -6.06 -19.46 8.42
CA ALA A 266 -7.02 -20.20 9.24
C ALA A 266 -8.34 -19.44 9.29
N ILE A 267 -9.46 -20.16 9.20
CA ILE A 267 -10.80 -19.58 9.29
C ILE A 267 -11.58 -20.32 10.36
N THR A 268 -12.10 -19.60 11.34
CA THR A 268 -12.97 -20.15 12.40
C THR A 268 -14.37 -19.57 12.24
N CYS A 269 -15.36 -20.46 12.10
CA CYS A 269 -16.77 -20.10 11.97
C CYS A 269 -17.45 -20.08 13.34
N TYR A 270 -18.14 -19.00 13.65
CA TYR A 270 -18.94 -18.83 14.87
C TYR A 270 -20.45 -18.81 14.61
N SER A 271 -20.84 -18.83 13.33
CA SER A 271 -22.23 -18.79 12.88
C SER A 271 -23.07 -19.89 13.54
N GLU A 272 -24.30 -19.56 13.89
CA GLU A 272 -25.24 -20.52 14.49
C GLU A 272 -25.72 -21.54 13.44
N ASP A 273 -25.61 -22.84 13.74
CA ASP A 273 -26.18 -23.87 12.85
C ASP A 273 -27.72 -23.83 12.92
N ARG A 274 -28.37 -23.45 11.81
CA ARG A 274 -29.83 -23.30 11.73
C ARG A 274 -30.43 -24.14 10.62
N GLN A 275 -31.53 -24.82 10.90
CA GLN A 275 -32.19 -25.68 9.92
C GLN A 275 -32.89 -24.89 8.81
N ASP A 276 -33.30 -23.65 9.08
CA ASP A 276 -33.97 -22.75 8.14
C ASP A 276 -33.01 -21.87 7.33
N VAL A 277 -31.69 -22.06 7.48
CA VAL A 277 -30.64 -21.40 6.69
C VAL A 277 -29.95 -22.46 5.84
N GLU A 278 -29.60 -22.12 4.60
CA GLU A 278 -28.80 -22.97 3.71
C GLU A 278 -27.38 -23.16 4.24
N GLU A 279 -26.74 -24.26 3.84
CA GLU A 279 -25.34 -24.51 4.21
C GLU A 279 -24.44 -23.39 3.67
N ASP A 280 -23.68 -22.73 4.55
CA ASP A 280 -22.64 -21.80 4.16
C ASP A 280 -21.40 -22.57 3.72
N VAL A 281 -20.85 -22.24 2.56
CA VAL A 281 -19.73 -22.95 1.92
C VAL A 281 -18.62 -21.97 1.54
N LEU A 282 -17.37 -22.33 1.84
CA LEU A 282 -16.20 -21.68 1.27
C LEU A 282 -15.67 -22.51 0.09
N TYR A 283 -15.61 -21.92 -1.11
CA TYR A 283 -15.15 -22.57 -2.33
C TYR A 283 -13.72 -22.19 -2.68
N PHE A 284 -12.95 -23.15 -3.19
CA PHE A 284 -11.62 -23.01 -3.77
C PHE A 284 -11.69 -23.40 -5.24
N LEU A 285 -11.72 -22.39 -6.11
CA LEU A 285 -12.03 -22.56 -7.53
C LEU A 285 -10.96 -23.39 -8.25
N GLU A 286 -9.69 -23.10 -7.97
CA GLU A 286 -8.55 -23.80 -8.58
C GLU A 286 -8.47 -25.26 -8.18
N LEU A 287 -9.11 -25.66 -7.09
CA LEU A 287 -9.16 -27.05 -6.61
C LEU A 287 -10.48 -27.73 -7.02
N GLY A 288 -11.52 -26.97 -7.34
CA GLY A 288 -12.88 -27.48 -7.53
C GLY A 288 -13.42 -28.17 -6.27
N VAL A 289 -13.07 -27.62 -5.09
CA VAL A 289 -13.42 -28.10 -3.75
C VAL A 289 -14.12 -26.98 -2.99
N GLY A 290 -15.09 -27.31 -2.15
CA GLY A 290 -15.61 -26.42 -1.12
C GLY A 290 -15.82 -27.16 0.20
N PHE A 291 -16.00 -26.44 1.30
CA PHE A 291 -16.34 -27.04 2.59
C PHE A 291 -17.40 -26.25 3.34
N ILE A 292 -18.19 -26.95 4.14
CA ILE A 292 -19.30 -26.37 4.91
C ILE A 292 -18.76 -25.65 6.14
N LEU A 293 -19.15 -24.38 6.33
CA LEU A 293 -18.79 -23.54 7.46
C LEU A 293 -19.78 -23.76 8.62
N ARG A 294 -19.66 -24.90 9.31
CA ARG A 294 -20.43 -25.17 10.54
C ARG A 294 -19.90 -24.40 11.74
N ARG A 295 -20.72 -24.26 12.77
CA ARG A 295 -20.34 -23.64 14.04
C ARG A 295 -19.11 -24.31 14.68
N LEU A 296 -18.12 -23.50 15.08
CA LEU A 296 -16.83 -23.88 15.67
C LEU A 296 -15.93 -24.77 14.81
N VAL A 297 -16.23 -24.88 13.52
CA VAL A 297 -15.25 -25.39 12.57
C VAL A 297 -14.14 -24.38 12.42
N THR A 298 -12.91 -24.86 12.58
CA THR A 298 -11.70 -24.17 12.15
C THR A 298 -11.11 -24.94 10.97
N ALA A 299 -10.82 -24.25 9.88
CA ALA A 299 -10.14 -24.83 8.72
C ALA A 299 -8.80 -24.14 8.50
N CYS A 300 -7.76 -24.91 8.23
CA CYS A 300 -6.49 -24.40 7.72
C CYS A 300 -6.47 -24.59 6.21
N PHE A 301 -6.20 -23.51 5.48
CA PHE A 301 -6.18 -23.47 4.02
C PHE A 301 -5.21 -22.39 3.54
N SER A 302 -4.69 -22.50 2.32
CA SER A 302 -3.89 -21.41 1.76
C SER A 302 -4.78 -20.36 1.09
N GLY A 303 -4.80 -19.14 1.63
CA GLY A 303 -5.47 -17.97 1.05
C GLY A 303 -4.95 -17.57 -0.33
N MET A 304 -3.81 -18.11 -0.75
CA MET A 304 -3.23 -17.91 -2.08
C MET A 304 -4.08 -18.50 -3.22
N ASN A 305 -4.92 -19.50 -2.92
CA ASN A 305 -5.85 -20.03 -3.91
C ASN A 305 -7.02 -19.06 -4.15
N LEU A 306 -7.53 -18.99 -5.37
CA LEU A 306 -8.76 -18.29 -5.68
C LEU A 306 -9.93 -18.92 -4.93
N HIS A 307 -10.53 -18.14 -4.05
CA HIS A 307 -11.60 -18.59 -3.19
C HIS A 307 -12.71 -17.55 -3.03
N ARG A 308 -13.85 -18.01 -2.54
CA ARG A 308 -15.03 -17.19 -2.26
C ARG A 308 -16.03 -17.94 -1.37
N GLY A 309 -16.68 -17.23 -0.44
CA GLY A 309 -17.82 -17.76 0.32
C GLY A 309 -19.14 -17.68 -0.46
N SER A 310 -20.03 -18.64 -0.25
CA SER A 310 -21.43 -18.54 -0.68
C SER A 310 -22.14 -17.41 0.06
N ALA A 311 -23.11 -16.77 -0.59
CA ALA A 311 -24.09 -15.97 0.12
C ALA A 311 -24.81 -16.82 1.16
N VAL A 312 -25.05 -16.24 2.34
CA VAL A 312 -25.82 -16.90 3.40
C VAL A 312 -27.28 -16.68 3.06
N GLN A 313 -28.05 -17.76 2.87
CA GLN A 313 -29.42 -17.66 2.39
C GLN A 313 -30.37 -18.37 3.34
N PHE A 314 -31.54 -17.79 3.58
CA PHE A 314 -32.63 -18.53 4.19
C PHE A 314 -33.16 -19.59 3.19
N LYS A 315 -33.62 -20.72 3.72
CA LYS A 315 -34.37 -21.70 2.92
C LYS A 315 -35.75 -21.13 2.59
N GLN A 316 -36.35 -21.59 1.50
CA GLN A 316 -37.74 -21.24 1.18
C GLN A 316 -38.72 -21.59 2.32
N SER A 317 -38.40 -22.60 3.14
CA SER A 317 -39.18 -23.02 4.29
C SER A 317 -39.13 -22.07 5.50
N ALA A 318 -38.28 -21.04 5.49
CA ALA A 318 -38.10 -20.15 6.64
C ALA A 318 -39.28 -19.17 6.89
N GLY A 319 -40.22 -19.09 5.95
CA GLY A 319 -41.36 -18.16 5.99
C GLY A 319 -40.97 -16.73 5.63
N ASN A 320 -41.92 -15.78 5.78
CA ASN A 320 -41.75 -14.41 5.28
C ASN A 320 -40.91 -13.50 6.19
N HIS A 321 -40.76 -13.85 7.47
CA HIS A 321 -40.07 -13.03 8.47
C HIS A 321 -39.19 -13.90 9.39
N PRO A 322 -38.16 -14.57 8.85
CA PRO A 322 -37.29 -15.37 9.67
C PRO A 322 -36.53 -14.50 10.67
N ARG A 323 -36.22 -15.08 11.85
CA ARG A 323 -35.29 -14.44 12.80
C ARG A 323 -33.98 -14.16 12.08
N ARG A 324 -33.45 -12.94 12.20
CA ARG A 324 -32.14 -12.55 11.64
C ARG A 324 -31.08 -13.61 11.94
N HIS A 325 -30.23 -13.89 10.96
CA HIS A 325 -29.11 -14.80 11.10
C HIS A 325 -27.84 -14.09 10.62
N PHE A 326 -26.76 -14.23 11.40
CA PHE A 326 -25.47 -13.66 11.09
C PHE A 326 -24.47 -14.79 10.86
N ARG A 327 -23.80 -14.73 9.72
CA ARG A 327 -22.53 -15.41 9.52
C ARG A 327 -21.44 -14.61 10.21
N ILE A 328 -20.75 -15.24 11.15
CA ILE A 328 -19.68 -14.64 11.93
C ILE A 328 -18.46 -15.51 11.76
N VAL A 329 -17.41 -14.97 11.17
CA VAL A 329 -16.20 -15.71 10.86
C VAL A 329 -14.99 -14.88 11.23
N ALA A 330 -14.03 -15.48 11.93
CA ALA A 330 -12.71 -14.88 12.16
C ALA A 330 -11.67 -15.58 11.28
N VAL A 331 -10.88 -14.79 10.54
CA VAL A 331 -9.82 -15.28 9.66
C VAL A 331 -8.47 -14.83 10.22
N GLY A 332 -7.56 -15.79 10.44
CA GLY A 332 -6.16 -15.56 10.76
C GLY A 332 -5.31 -15.69 9.50
N TYR A 333 -4.58 -14.63 9.17
CA TYR A 333 -3.71 -14.55 8.01
C TYR A 333 -2.25 -14.74 8.41
N PRO A 334 -1.42 -15.32 7.53
CA PRO A 334 0.05 -15.38 7.64
C PRO A 334 0.73 -14.38 6.70
N PRO A 335 0.66 -13.05 6.91
CA PRO A 335 1.12 -12.10 5.89
C PRO A 335 2.62 -12.28 5.62
N MET A 336 2.96 -12.23 4.33
CA MET A 336 4.32 -12.38 3.81
C MET A 336 5.32 -11.48 4.54
N HIS A 337 4.95 -10.22 4.75
CA HIS A 337 5.84 -9.23 5.35
C HIS A 337 6.22 -9.51 6.81
N HIS A 338 5.40 -10.28 7.52
CA HIS A 338 5.68 -10.74 8.88
C HIS A 338 6.60 -11.98 8.85
N LEU A 339 6.24 -13.01 8.08
CA LEU A 339 6.98 -14.28 8.06
C LEU A 339 8.32 -14.18 7.31
N GLU A 340 8.42 -13.32 6.30
CA GLU A 340 9.68 -13.05 5.58
C GLU A 340 10.48 -11.91 6.21
N ALA A 341 9.98 -11.28 7.28
CA ALA A 341 10.58 -10.10 7.91
C ALA A 341 10.89 -8.97 6.89
N SER A 342 10.02 -8.80 5.89
CA SER A 342 10.25 -7.89 4.77
C SER A 342 9.69 -6.49 4.97
N SER A 343 9.03 -6.21 6.10
CA SER A 343 8.52 -4.87 6.44
C SER A 343 9.08 -4.35 7.76
N SER A 344 8.98 -3.05 7.97
CA SER A 344 9.41 -2.42 9.22
C SER A 344 8.33 -2.51 10.29
N SER A 345 8.66 -2.98 11.49
CA SER A 345 7.74 -2.96 12.63
C SER A 345 7.75 -1.60 13.35
N ALA A 346 6.56 -1.02 13.61
CA ALA A 346 6.43 0.21 14.39
C ALA A 346 6.66 -0.08 15.89
N LEU A 347 7.92 -0.03 16.33
CA LEU A 347 8.30 -0.42 17.69
C LEU A 347 7.86 0.59 18.76
N ALA A 348 8.28 1.85 18.63
CA ALA A 348 8.08 2.92 19.62
C ALA A 348 7.84 4.29 18.97
N MET A 349 7.41 5.27 19.77
CA MET A 349 7.42 6.69 19.39
C MET A 349 8.60 7.36 20.11
N VAL A 350 9.33 8.23 19.42
CA VAL A 350 10.39 9.07 20.00
C VAL A 350 10.07 10.57 19.84
N PRO A 351 10.48 11.41 20.80
CA PRO A 351 10.37 12.86 20.66
C PRO A 351 11.12 13.33 19.41
N SER A 352 10.46 14.08 18.53
CA SER A 352 11.11 14.71 17.38
C SER A 352 11.39 16.17 17.69
N THR A 353 12.59 16.63 17.33
CA THR A 353 12.94 18.05 17.38
C THR A 353 12.45 18.80 16.14
N LYS A 354 11.78 18.15 15.20
CA LYS A 354 11.13 18.85 14.10
C LYS A 354 10.00 19.70 14.67
N ARG A 355 10.32 20.95 14.97
CA ARG A 355 9.36 22.03 14.85
C ARG A 355 8.75 21.85 13.46
N GLU A 356 7.44 21.63 13.41
CA GLU A 356 6.71 21.93 12.19
C GLU A 356 7.18 23.31 11.73
N GLY A 357 7.64 23.38 10.48
CA GLY A 357 8.07 24.63 9.89
C GLY A 357 7.00 25.67 10.16
N GLY A 358 7.32 26.65 10.99
CA GLY A 358 6.40 27.70 11.35
C GLY A 358 6.03 28.49 10.10
N GLY A 359 4.77 28.39 9.70
CA GLY A 359 4.03 29.61 9.37
C GLY A 359 3.90 30.42 10.66
N GLU A 360 4.20 31.71 10.61
CA GLU A 360 4.34 32.61 11.77
C GLU A 360 3.05 32.84 12.60
N GLU A 361 1.94 32.18 12.29
CA GLU A 361 0.64 32.51 12.88
C GLU A 361 0.05 31.51 13.87
N HIS A 362 0.79 30.49 14.32
CA HIS A 362 0.30 29.68 15.44
C HIS A 362 0.57 30.37 16.79
N PRO A 363 -0.49 30.67 17.59
CA PRO A 363 -0.36 31.39 18.84
C PRO A 363 0.54 30.62 19.83
N LYS A 364 1.46 31.36 20.46
CA LYS A 364 2.58 30.94 21.33
C LYS A 364 2.21 30.13 22.61
N GLY A 365 1.11 29.39 22.64
CA GLY A 365 0.59 28.74 23.84
C GLY A 365 0.74 27.21 23.95
N SER A 366 0.86 26.49 22.83
CA SER A 366 0.89 25.01 22.86
C SER A 366 2.16 24.47 22.21
N LYS A 367 3.15 24.10 23.04
CA LYS A 367 4.33 23.34 22.60
C LYS A 367 3.88 21.89 22.35
N HIS A 368 3.24 21.62 21.22
CA HIS A 368 3.07 20.24 20.77
C HIS A 368 4.43 19.67 20.41
N VAL A 369 4.91 18.72 21.22
CA VAL A 369 6.07 17.90 20.90
C VAL A 369 5.62 16.97 19.78
N THR A 370 6.11 17.20 18.56
CA THR A 370 5.91 16.28 17.45
C THR A 370 6.64 14.97 17.78
N THR A 371 6.02 13.84 17.45
CA THR A 371 6.63 12.51 17.65
C THR A 371 6.90 11.87 16.30
N GLU A 372 8.08 11.29 16.18
CA GLU A 372 8.40 10.40 15.05
C GLU A 372 8.31 8.96 15.54
N VAL A 373 7.82 8.06 14.68
CA VAL A 373 7.93 6.62 14.94
C VAL A 373 9.41 6.32 14.98
N LEU A 374 9.89 5.69 16.05
CA LEU A 374 11.28 5.23 16.15
C LEU A 374 11.54 4.23 15.03
N LYS A 375 12.11 4.76 13.97
CA LYS A 375 12.91 4.07 12.97
C LYS A 375 14.35 4.45 13.33
N LEU A 376 15.25 3.49 13.40
CA LEU A 376 16.64 3.68 13.84
C LEU A 376 17.39 4.80 13.07
N PHE A 377 17.53 6.01 13.66
CA PHE A 377 18.25 7.18 13.11
C PHE A 377 18.90 8.07 14.21
N LYS A 378 19.61 9.13 13.78
CA LYS A 378 20.70 9.92 14.45
C LYS A 378 20.45 10.40 15.89
N GLU A 379 19.20 10.48 16.33
CA GLU A 379 18.76 11.03 17.63
C GLU A 379 18.92 10.04 18.80
N MET A 380 19.21 8.76 18.54
CA MET A 380 19.47 7.72 19.56
C MET A 380 20.75 7.96 20.41
N LYS A 381 21.29 9.19 20.39
CA LYS A 381 22.52 9.63 21.07
C LYS A 381 22.28 10.62 22.23
N GLN A 382 21.04 10.97 22.58
CA GLN A 382 20.78 11.95 23.64
C GLN A 382 20.30 11.31 24.95
N PHE A 383 21.21 11.26 25.94
CA PHE A 383 21.00 10.76 27.29
C PHE A 383 20.53 11.90 28.19
N ARG A 384 19.22 11.96 28.50
CA ARG A 384 18.56 12.54 29.69
C ARG A 384 17.13 12.99 29.34
N ILE A 385 16.09 12.32 29.87
CA ILE A 385 14.82 12.99 30.21
C ILE A 385 14.18 12.35 31.48
N PRO A 386 13.66 13.14 32.44
CA PRO A 386 12.89 12.71 33.62
C PRO A 386 11.40 12.50 33.32
N ASP A 387 10.70 11.75 34.17
CA ASP A 387 9.24 11.57 34.30
C ASP A 387 8.36 11.96 33.09
N PHE A 388 7.90 10.95 32.35
CA PHE A 388 6.96 11.11 31.23
C PHE A 388 5.60 11.67 31.68
N PRO A 389 5.18 12.88 31.25
CA PRO A 389 3.77 13.27 31.34
C PRO A 389 2.93 12.38 30.42
N ALA A 390 1.70 12.07 30.84
CA ALA A 390 0.76 11.22 30.11
C ALA A 390 0.62 11.63 28.63
N TYR A 391 1.25 10.84 27.76
CA TYR A 391 1.37 11.10 26.33
C TYR A 391 0.05 10.79 25.59
N ARG A 392 -0.34 11.63 24.62
CA ARG A 392 -1.42 11.32 23.67
C ARG A 392 -0.84 10.80 22.35
N PRO A 393 -0.99 9.50 22.00
CA PRO A 393 -0.47 8.91 20.76
C PRO A 393 -1.44 9.16 19.59
N GLU A 394 -1.46 10.37 19.04
CA GLU A 394 -2.56 10.76 18.14
C GLU A 394 -2.43 10.17 16.71
N ALA A 395 -1.23 9.90 16.16
CA ALA A 395 -1.12 9.43 14.77
C ALA A 395 -0.99 7.89 14.60
N GLN A 396 0.10 7.25 15.04
CA GLN A 396 0.43 5.86 14.67
C GLN A 396 0.32 4.89 15.85
N ALA A 397 -0.11 3.66 15.55
CA ALA A 397 -0.09 2.54 16.49
C ALA A 397 1.31 1.89 16.57
N THR A 398 1.75 1.48 17.77
CA THR A 398 3.07 0.83 17.95
C THR A 398 2.96 -0.40 18.84
N TYR A 399 3.83 -1.41 18.65
CA TYR A 399 3.81 -2.63 19.45
C TYR A 399 3.98 -2.36 20.95
N LEU A 400 4.93 -1.51 21.36
CA LEU A 400 5.18 -1.25 22.79
C LEU A 400 4.02 -0.54 23.50
N SER A 401 3.31 0.37 22.83
CA SER A 401 2.22 1.11 23.49
C SER A 401 0.88 0.38 23.47
N GLN A 402 0.65 -0.56 22.52
CA GLN A 402 -0.71 -1.00 22.17
C GLN A 402 -0.89 -2.51 22.01
N SER A 403 0.18 -3.30 21.91
CA SER A 403 0.02 -4.74 21.70
C SER A 403 -0.65 -5.47 22.85
N ARG A 404 -0.73 -4.86 24.05
CA ARG A 404 -1.41 -5.46 25.20
C ARG A 404 -2.92 -5.71 24.96
N ALA A 405 -3.56 -4.94 24.09
CA ALA A 405 -4.96 -5.17 23.72
C ALA A 405 -5.15 -6.41 22.83
N ILE A 406 -4.09 -6.90 22.21
CA ILE A 406 -4.13 -7.98 21.20
C ILE A 406 -3.19 -9.15 21.52
N SER A 407 -2.54 -9.18 22.70
CA SER A 407 -1.61 -10.26 23.11
C SER A 407 -1.60 -10.47 24.63
N THR A 408 -1.18 -11.66 25.07
CA THR A 408 -0.86 -11.95 26.48
C THR A 408 0.32 -11.09 26.95
N ALA A 409 0.47 -10.91 28.27
CA ALA A 409 1.58 -10.14 28.84
C ALA A 409 2.92 -10.82 28.57
N MET A 410 2.96 -12.16 28.58
CA MET A 410 4.15 -12.95 28.19
C MET A 410 4.55 -12.70 26.74
N SER A 411 3.62 -12.89 25.80
CA SER A 411 3.86 -12.65 24.37
C SER A 411 4.31 -11.22 24.08
N TYR A 412 3.68 -10.25 24.74
CA TYR A 412 4.05 -8.84 24.66
C TYR A 412 5.48 -8.59 25.15
N GLY A 413 5.82 -9.04 26.36
CA GLY A 413 7.12 -8.80 26.98
C GLY A 413 8.26 -9.49 26.23
N ASN A 414 8.05 -10.71 25.76
CA ASN A 414 9.01 -11.43 24.91
C ASN A 414 9.23 -10.70 23.58
N HIS A 415 8.17 -10.34 22.86
CA HIS A 415 8.30 -9.63 21.59
C HIS A 415 9.02 -8.28 21.76
N ALA A 416 8.70 -7.53 22.82
CA ALA A 416 9.35 -6.26 23.16
C ALA A 416 10.85 -6.44 23.44
N SER A 417 11.20 -7.38 24.33
CA SER A 417 12.59 -7.65 24.73
C SER A 417 13.43 -8.12 23.53
N ARG A 418 12.90 -9.04 22.73
CA ARG A 418 13.53 -9.54 21.50
C ARG A 418 13.69 -8.45 20.45
N SER A 419 12.73 -7.52 20.32
CA SER A 419 12.85 -6.38 19.42
C SER A 419 14.01 -5.46 19.81
N ILE A 420 14.25 -5.28 21.12
CA ILE A 420 15.41 -4.53 21.62
C ILE A 420 16.71 -5.27 21.29
N VAL A 421 16.75 -6.60 21.46
CA VAL A 421 17.90 -7.42 21.07
C VAL A 421 18.21 -7.26 19.57
N THR A 422 17.20 -7.34 18.69
CA THR A 422 17.37 -7.12 17.26
C THR A 422 17.92 -5.73 16.95
N LEU A 423 17.40 -4.71 17.63
CA LEU A 423 17.88 -3.32 17.56
C LEU A 423 19.35 -3.20 17.98
N VAL A 424 19.73 -3.77 19.12
CA VAL A 424 21.12 -3.77 19.60
C VAL A 424 22.02 -4.49 18.59
N SER A 425 21.60 -5.64 18.08
CA SER A 425 22.36 -6.39 17.07
C SER A 425 22.62 -5.58 15.80
N TYR A 426 21.62 -4.83 15.33
CA TYR A 426 21.75 -3.93 14.18
C TYR A 426 22.67 -2.72 14.45
N LEU A 427 22.64 -2.17 15.67
CA LEU A 427 23.57 -1.09 16.04
C LEU A 427 25.00 -1.60 16.11
N ILE A 428 25.18 -2.78 16.69
CA ILE A 428 26.49 -3.40 16.82
C ILE A 428 27.05 -3.74 15.44
N SER A 429 26.25 -4.25 14.50
CA SER A 429 26.69 -4.60 13.13
C SER A 429 27.31 -3.46 12.34
N GLN A 430 27.09 -2.20 12.75
CA GLN A 430 27.67 -1.01 12.12
C GLN A 430 29.00 -0.56 12.75
N VAL A 431 29.40 -1.14 13.89
CA VAL A 431 30.71 -0.88 14.49
C VAL A 431 31.80 -1.55 13.66
N ASP A 432 32.95 -0.89 13.59
CA ASP A 432 34.16 -1.36 12.92
C ASP A 432 34.45 -2.83 13.30
N PRO A 433 34.49 -3.76 12.32
CA PRO A 433 34.76 -5.17 12.57
C PRO A 433 36.08 -5.45 13.31
N SER A 434 37.10 -4.58 13.21
CA SER A 434 38.38 -4.74 13.93
C SER A 434 38.21 -4.75 15.45
N LEU A 435 37.19 -4.07 15.97
CA LEU A 435 36.91 -4.04 17.41
C LEU A 435 36.28 -5.33 17.95
N GLN A 436 35.80 -6.21 17.05
CA GLN A 436 35.12 -7.47 17.40
C GLN A 436 34.07 -7.27 18.51
N MET A 437 33.34 -6.16 18.45
CA MET A 437 32.40 -5.78 19.50
C MET A 437 31.19 -6.72 19.48
N ARG A 438 30.91 -7.35 20.62
CA ARG A 438 29.84 -8.34 20.81
C ARG A 438 29.03 -8.06 22.07
N PHE A 439 27.81 -8.57 22.11
CA PHE A 439 26.97 -8.62 23.30
C PHE A 439 26.53 -10.06 23.55
N ASP A 440 26.39 -10.42 24.82
CA ASP A 440 25.80 -11.70 25.22
C ASP A 440 24.28 -11.60 25.10
N ARG A 441 23.74 -12.30 24.11
CA ARG A 441 22.29 -12.31 23.81
C ARG A 441 21.47 -12.81 25.00
N ASP A 442 21.89 -13.90 25.62
CA ASP A 442 21.11 -14.58 26.66
C ASP A 442 21.14 -13.76 27.96
N ARG A 443 22.29 -13.17 28.29
CA ARG A 443 22.39 -12.22 29.41
C ARG A 443 21.54 -10.98 29.16
N LEU A 444 21.57 -10.40 27.96
CA LEU A 444 20.76 -9.23 27.62
C LEU A 444 19.26 -9.53 27.76
N LEU A 445 18.78 -10.66 27.24
CA LEU A 445 17.39 -11.09 27.41
C LEU A 445 17.02 -11.26 28.89
N SER A 446 17.85 -11.97 29.67
CA SER A 446 17.60 -12.21 31.09
C SER A 446 17.54 -10.93 31.94
N SER A 447 18.08 -9.81 31.43
CA SER A 447 18.03 -8.52 32.11
C SER A 447 16.66 -7.84 32.02
N PHE A 448 15.80 -8.23 31.08
CA PHE A 448 14.43 -7.73 30.96
C PHE A 448 13.50 -8.55 31.86
N SER A 449 12.73 -7.86 32.71
CA SER A 449 11.68 -8.48 33.52
C SER A 449 10.43 -7.61 33.59
N TRP A 450 9.26 -8.25 33.68
CA TRP A 450 7.97 -7.57 33.82
C TRP A 450 7.04 -8.38 34.72
N VAL A 451 5.87 -7.82 35.01
CA VAL A 451 4.88 -8.42 35.90
C VAL A 451 3.72 -8.95 35.07
N VAL A 452 3.31 -10.19 35.32
CA VAL A 452 2.23 -10.90 34.63
C VAL A 452 1.16 -11.29 35.65
N PRO A 453 -0.14 -11.17 35.33
CA PRO A 453 -1.21 -11.70 36.19
C PRO A 453 -1.09 -13.21 36.31
N ASN A 454 -1.26 -13.75 37.52
CA ASN A 454 -1.19 -15.20 37.76
C ASN A 454 -2.21 -15.99 36.92
N GLU A 455 -3.35 -15.37 36.58
CA GLU A 455 -4.37 -15.98 35.71
C GLU A 455 -3.84 -16.30 34.31
N GLU A 456 -2.92 -15.48 33.77
CA GLU A 456 -2.27 -15.78 32.48
C GLU A 456 -1.25 -16.92 32.58
N MET A 457 -0.89 -17.34 33.81
CA MET A 457 -0.02 -18.49 34.10
C MET A 457 -0.81 -19.71 34.58
N GLY A 458 -2.16 -19.65 34.58
CA GLY A 458 -3.02 -20.72 35.08
C GLY A 458 -3.15 -20.79 36.61
N GLU A 459 -2.66 -19.78 37.34
CA GLU A 459 -2.76 -19.68 38.80
C GLU A 459 -3.81 -18.64 39.23
N ALA A 460 -4.56 -18.92 40.30
CA ALA A 460 -5.64 -18.03 40.75
C ALA A 460 -5.09 -16.87 41.59
N GLY A 461 -5.30 -15.63 41.12
CA GLY A 461 -5.08 -14.39 41.87
C GLY A 461 -3.61 -14.00 42.05
N GLY A 462 -3.32 -12.70 42.03
CA GLY A 462 -1.98 -12.15 42.22
C GLY A 462 -1.23 -11.87 40.93
N TYR A 463 0.05 -11.53 41.08
CA TYR A 463 0.95 -11.21 39.99
C TYR A 463 2.34 -11.80 40.24
N VAL A 464 2.99 -12.27 39.18
CA VAL A 464 4.35 -12.82 39.22
C VAL A 464 5.28 -11.99 38.35
N ARG A 465 6.52 -11.77 38.82
CA ARG A 465 7.58 -11.17 38.00
C ARG A 465 8.27 -12.27 37.21
N VAL A 466 8.34 -12.10 35.90
CA VAL A 466 8.95 -13.02 34.94
C VAL A 466 10.07 -12.31 34.18
N CYS A 467 10.96 -13.06 33.54
CA CYS A 467 11.97 -12.55 32.62
C CYS A 467 11.69 -12.96 31.17
N ALA A 468 12.43 -12.38 30.22
CA ALA A 468 12.33 -12.78 28.82
C ALA A 468 12.85 -14.20 28.60
N ASP A 469 12.13 -14.95 27.76
CA ASP A 469 12.49 -16.31 27.41
C ASP A 469 13.80 -16.34 26.59
N PRO A 470 14.62 -17.38 26.74
CA PRO A 470 15.76 -17.62 25.86
C PRO A 470 15.33 -17.61 24.37
N TRP A 471 16.21 -17.10 23.51
CA TRP A 471 15.91 -16.97 22.07
C TRP A 471 17.00 -17.58 21.22
N THR A 472 16.96 -18.90 21.06
CA THR A 472 18.04 -19.70 20.45
C THR A 472 18.35 -19.31 19.01
N THR A 473 17.33 -18.95 18.23
CA THR A 473 17.44 -18.46 16.84
C THR A 473 17.64 -16.94 16.75
N GLY A 474 17.63 -16.23 17.88
CA GLY A 474 17.80 -14.79 17.93
C GLY A 474 19.21 -14.33 17.56
N PRO A 475 19.36 -13.10 17.02
CA PRO A 475 20.64 -12.54 16.67
C PRO A 475 21.46 -12.18 17.92
N GLY A 476 22.79 -12.22 17.80
CA GLY A 476 23.73 -12.01 18.89
C GLY A 476 24.50 -13.27 19.27
N TRP A 477 25.55 -13.09 20.07
CA TRP A 477 26.52 -14.14 20.41
C TRP A 477 26.23 -14.75 21.78
N THR A 478 26.78 -15.94 22.00
CA THR A 478 26.64 -16.69 23.27
C THR A 478 27.92 -17.48 23.57
N GLY A 479 28.03 -18.01 24.79
CA GLY A 479 29.11 -18.92 25.15
C GLY A 479 30.50 -18.27 25.13
N ASP A 480 31.48 -18.95 24.52
CA ASP A 480 32.88 -18.51 24.55
C ASP A 480 33.13 -17.24 23.70
N ASP A 481 32.29 -16.98 22.69
CA ASP A 481 32.35 -15.78 21.83
C ASP A 481 32.14 -14.48 22.63
N VAL A 482 31.49 -14.55 23.78
CA VAL A 482 31.19 -13.37 24.63
C VAL A 482 31.87 -13.45 25.99
N ARG A 483 32.84 -14.37 26.15
CA ARG A 483 33.54 -14.54 27.41
C ARG A 483 34.45 -13.34 27.69
N ILE A 484 34.04 -12.52 28.66
CA ILE A 484 34.84 -11.38 29.14
C ILE A 484 36.20 -11.88 29.64
N GLY A 485 37.28 -11.22 29.21
CA GLY A 485 38.66 -11.56 29.57
C GLY A 485 39.30 -12.65 28.70
N LYS A 486 38.63 -13.12 27.64
CA LYS A 486 39.24 -14.00 26.63
C LYS A 486 40.44 -13.32 25.97
N LYS A 487 41.55 -14.05 25.87
CA LYS A 487 42.76 -13.62 25.14
C LYS A 487 42.70 -14.14 23.71
N TYR A 488 43.06 -13.28 22.75
CA TYR A 488 43.13 -13.62 21.33
C TYR A 488 44.60 -13.72 20.91
N GLU A 489 44.93 -14.77 20.15
CA GLU A 489 46.23 -14.92 19.47
C GLU A 489 46.22 -14.23 18.09
N ASP A 490 45.03 -14.02 17.55
CA ASP A 490 44.78 -13.31 16.29
C ASP A 490 45.23 -11.83 16.36
N THR A 491 45.91 -11.35 15.31
CA THR A 491 46.23 -9.93 15.12
C THR A 491 45.18 -9.26 14.23
N PHE A 492 44.08 -8.80 14.83
CA PHE A 492 42.93 -8.23 14.10
C PHE A 492 43.31 -7.07 13.16
N ASP A 493 44.29 -6.24 13.54
CA ASP A 493 44.75 -5.11 12.70
C ASP A 493 45.42 -5.54 11.40
N ALA A 494 45.89 -6.80 11.31
CA ALA A 494 46.54 -7.34 10.12
C ALA A 494 45.58 -8.16 9.23
N MET A 495 44.33 -8.37 9.66
CA MET A 495 43.33 -9.14 8.91
C MET A 495 42.69 -8.30 7.81
N SER A 496 42.29 -8.96 6.71
CA SER A 496 41.45 -8.32 5.70
C SER A 496 40.05 -8.01 6.27
N TYR A 497 39.32 -7.12 5.61
CA TYR A 497 37.94 -6.82 6.01
C TYR A 497 37.03 -8.05 5.97
N GLU A 498 37.19 -8.91 4.96
CA GLU A 498 36.44 -10.16 4.83
C GLU A 498 36.75 -11.13 5.98
N GLU A 499 38.02 -11.28 6.34
CA GLU A 499 38.45 -12.10 7.47
C GLU A 499 37.88 -11.58 8.79
N LEU A 500 37.90 -10.26 8.99
CA LEU A 500 37.29 -9.60 10.15
C LEU A 500 35.78 -9.84 10.23
N VAL A 501 35.07 -9.86 9.09
CA VAL A 501 33.65 -10.19 9.03
C VAL A 501 33.39 -11.66 9.39
N LEU A 502 34.23 -12.59 8.91
CA LEU A 502 34.13 -13.99 9.30
C LEU A 502 34.40 -14.19 10.80
N LYS A 503 35.42 -13.52 11.35
CA LYS A 503 35.73 -13.51 12.79
C LYS A 503 34.65 -12.82 13.61
N ARG A 504 33.98 -11.81 13.05
CA ARG A 504 32.85 -11.16 13.70
C ARG A 504 31.70 -12.11 13.95
N ASN A 505 31.44 -13.02 13.01
CA ASN A 505 30.39 -14.01 13.17
C ASN A 505 30.69 -14.98 14.32
N THR A 506 31.93 -15.49 14.42
CA THR A 506 32.38 -16.33 15.52
C THR A 506 33.91 -16.30 15.60
N ASP A 507 34.49 -16.50 16.78
CA ASP A 507 35.94 -16.51 16.98
C ASP A 507 36.68 -17.55 16.14
N ALA A 508 36.01 -18.65 15.80
CA ALA A 508 36.56 -19.66 14.90
C ALA A 508 36.64 -19.19 13.43
N GLY A 509 35.99 -18.07 13.08
CA GLY A 509 35.73 -17.66 11.71
C GLY A 509 34.58 -18.48 11.10
N GLY A 510 33.56 -17.81 10.58
CA GLY A 510 32.44 -18.51 9.95
C GLY A 510 31.60 -17.60 9.06
N THR A 511 30.99 -18.18 8.03
CA THR A 511 30.06 -17.48 7.13
C THR A 511 28.66 -17.35 7.74
N VAL A 512 28.36 -18.14 8.77
CA VAL A 512 27.06 -18.14 9.44
C VAL A 512 26.99 -16.99 10.45
N PRO A 513 26.03 -16.05 10.31
CA PRO A 513 25.90 -14.92 11.23
C PRO A 513 25.85 -15.35 12.70
N TYR A 514 26.66 -14.68 13.52
CA TYR A 514 26.78 -14.95 14.97
C TYR A 514 27.17 -16.40 15.33
N GLY A 515 27.66 -17.20 14.36
CA GLY A 515 27.89 -18.63 14.56
C GLY A 515 26.60 -19.43 14.81
N ASN A 516 25.43 -18.83 14.58
CA ASN A 516 24.13 -19.41 14.92
C ASN A 516 23.64 -20.40 13.86
N GLN A 517 24.18 -21.62 13.93
CA GLN A 517 23.84 -22.72 13.02
C GLN A 517 22.35 -23.07 13.05
N THR A 518 21.70 -22.93 14.21
CA THR A 518 20.26 -23.18 14.35
C THR A 518 19.45 -22.19 13.51
N ALA A 519 19.76 -20.90 13.57
CA ALA A 519 19.09 -19.89 12.74
C ALA A 519 19.32 -20.14 11.25
N ALA A 520 20.55 -20.46 10.83
CA ALA A 520 20.85 -20.78 9.43
C ALA A 520 20.10 -22.02 8.92
N ALA A 521 19.97 -23.06 9.76
CA ALA A 521 19.20 -24.25 9.43
C ALA A 521 17.70 -23.96 9.30
N VAL A 522 17.15 -23.11 10.18
CA VAL A 522 15.76 -22.66 10.11
C VAL A 522 15.50 -21.84 8.85
N ASP A 523 16.38 -20.91 8.51
CA ASP A 523 16.26 -20.12 7.27
C ASP A 523 16.32 -21.01 6.02
N SER A 524 17.27 -21.94 5.97
CA SER A 524 17.39 -22.90 4.86
C SER A 524 16.18 -23.84 4.74
N ALA A 525 15.62 -24.29 5.87
CA ALA A 525 14.39 -25.09 5.87
C ALA A 525 13.18 -24.29 5.40
N TRP A 526 13.10 -23.02 5.79
CA TRP A 526 12.05 -22.11 5.36
C TRP A 526 12.11 -21.80 3.86
N ASN A 527 13.28 -21.50 3.31
CA ASN A 527 13.45 -21.22 1.88
C ASN A 527 13.06 -22.44 1.03
N ARG A 528 13.49 -23.64 1.43
CA ARG A 528 13.02 -24.89 0.80
C ARG A 528 11.50 -25.03 0.84
N GLN A 529 10.86 -24.69 1.96
CA GLN A 529 9.40 -24.70 2.04
C GLN A 529 8.74 -23.67 1.11
N LEU A 530 9.33 -22.49 0.93
CA LEU A 530 8.85 -21.52 -0.04
C LEU A 530 8.97 -22.07 -1.47
N ASP A 531 10.10 -22.68 -1.81
CA ASP A 531 10.33 -23.30 -3.12
C ASP A 531 9.36 -24.44 -3.40
N ASP A 532 9.15 -25.32 -2.41
CA ASP A 532 8.24 -26.45 -2.52
C ASP A 532 6.78 -25.99 -2.70
N MET A 533 6.38 -24.92 -2.02
CA MET A 533 5.00 -24.42 -2.03
C MET A 533 4.69 -23.50 -3.20
N THR A 534 5.64 -22.70 -3.69
CA THR A 534 5.44 -21.75 -4.81
C THR A 534 4.80 -22.35 -6.07
N PRO A 535 5.28 -23.48 -6.62
CA PRO A 535 4.73 -24.06 -7.84
C PRO A 535 3.32 -24.65 -7.65
N THR A 536 2.87 -24.81 -6.41
CA THR A 536 1.57 -25.38 -6.08
C THR A 536 0.42 -24.35 -6.16
N PHE A 537 0.73 -23.11 -6.53
CA PHE A 537 -0.24 -22.01 -6.67
C PHE A 537 -0.17 -21.42 -8.09
N PRO A 538 -1.22 -21.57 -8.92
CA PRO A 538 -1.23 -21.07 -10.29
C PRO A 538 -0.92 -19.57 -10.40
N VAL A 539 -1.38 -18.75 -9.46
CA VAL A 539 -1.08 -17.31 -9.42
C VAL A 539 0.41 -17.01 -9.29
N CYS A 540 1.16 -17.79 -8.50
CA CYS A 540 2.60 -17.64 -8.30
C CYS A 540 3.39 -18.13 -9.52
N VAL A 541 2.98 -19.27 -10.09
CA VAL A 541 3.57 -19.80 -11.33
C VAL A 541 3.46 -18.77 -12.46
N LEU A 542 2.31 -18.10 -12.60
CA LEU A 542 2.10 -17.08 -13.64
C LEU A 542 2.78 -15.73 -13.35
N SER A 543 2.91 -15.34 -12.08
CA SER A 543 3.64 -14.12 -11.72
C SER A 543 5.15 -14.24 -12.00
N GLY A 544 5.65 -15.46 -12.18
CA GLY A 544 7.07 -15.72 -12.41
C GLY A 544 7.90 -15.41 -11.16
N GLU A 545 7.34 -15.68 -9.99
CA GLU A 545 8.04 -15.48 -8.74
C GLU A 545 9.23 -16.41 -8.62
N THR A 546 10.34 -15.81 -8.21
CA THR A 546 11.54 -16.49 -7.74
C THR A 546 11.80 -16.03 -6.31
N GLU A 547 12.62 -16.76 -5.56
CA GLU A 547 12.94 -16.48 -4.15
C GLU A 547 13.31 -15.01 -3.86
N GLY A 548 13.00 -14.56 -2.63
CA GLY A 548 13.55 -13.33 -2.04
C GLY A 548 12.95 -12.00 -2.54
N GLN A 549 11.81 -12.02 -3.23
CA GLN A 549 11.31 -10.81 -3.90
C GLN A 549 10.36 -9.93 -3.07
N GLY A 550 10.02 -10.32 -1.83
CA GLY A 550 9.23 -9.55 -0.86
C GLY A 550 8.07 -8.75 -1.47
N ARG A 551 8.06 -7.43 -1.27
CA ARG A 551 7.03 -6.51 -1.80
C ARG A 551 6.86 -6.58 -3.33
N GLY A 552 7.93 -6.86 -4.06
CA GLY A 552 7.90 -7.02 -5.51
C GLY A 552 7.06 -8.23 -5.95
N ALA A 553 7.11 -9.33 -5.18
CA ALA A 553 6.29 -10.52 -5.44
C ALA A 553 4.80 -10.18 -5.29
N ALA A 554 4.40 -9.64 -4.14
CA ALA A 554 3.01 -9.25 -3.88
C ALA A 554 2.44 -8.30 -4.95
N GLN A 555 3.24 -7.35 -5.46
CA GLN A 555 2.83 -6.47 -6.56
C GLN A 555 2.64 -7.22 -7.89
N ARG A 556 3.54 -8.16 -8.23
CA ARG A 556 3.39 -9.01 -9.42
C ARG A 556 2.16 -9.92 -9.30
N ARG A 557 1.89 -10.52 -8.14
CA ARG A 557 0.65 -11.28 -7.87
C ARG A 557 -0.57 -10.41 -8.08
N LYS A 558 -0.59 -9.21 -7.47
CA LYS A 558 -1.68 -8.24 -7.64
C LYS A 558 -1.92 -7.91 -9.11
N GLY A 559 -0.85 -7.68 -9.87
CA GLY A 559 -0.93 -7.41 -11.31
C GLY A 559 -1.53 -8.60 -12.08
N THR A 560 -1.11 -9.82 -11.74
CA THR A 560 -1.60 -11.06 -12.35
C THR A 560 -3.07 -11.31 -11.99
N ILE A 561 -3.45 -11.27 -10.72
CA ILE A 561 -4.86 -11.38 -10.30
C ILE A 561 -5.68 -10.28 -10.94
N ARG A 562 -5.25 -9.01 -10.93
CA ARG A 562 -6.03 -7.93 -11.56
C ARG A 562 -6.24 -8.18 -13.06
N ARG A 563 -5.24 -8.69 -13.78
CA ARG A 563 -5.40 -9.11 -15.19
C ARG A 563 -6.40 -10.27 -15.32
N LEU A 564 -6.43 -11.20 -14.36
CA LEU A 564 -7.39 -12.31 -14.34
C LEU A 564 -8.80 -11.86 -13.96
N THR A 565 -8.99 -11.12 -12.87
CA THR A 565 -10.29 -10.64 -12.36
C THR A 565 -10.93 -9.59 -13.26
N ASN A 566 -10.16 -8.63 -13.79
CA ASN A 566 -10.70 -7.67 -14.78
C ASN A 566 -11.21 -8.41 -16.02
N PHE A 567 -10.59 -9.54 -16.36
CA PHE A 567 -11.05 -10.38 -17.45
C PHE A 567 -12.30 -11.19 -17.06
N MET A 568 -12.37 -11.75 -15.84
CA MET A 568 -13.56 -12.48 -15.37
C MET A 568 -14.84 -11.62 -15.40
N ARG A 569 -14.75 -10.36 -14.96
CA ARG A 569 -15.89 -9.42 -14.95
C ARG A 569 -16.44 -9.05 -16.34
N GLN A 570 -15.70 -9.31 -17.42
CA GLN A 570 -16.17 -9.00 -18.78
C GLN A 570 -17.17 -10.04 -19.31
N VAL A 571 -17.15 -11.28 -18.82
CA VAL A 571 -17.98 -12.38 -19.34
C VAL A 571 -19.42 -12.27 -18.83
N ASP A 572 -19.62 -11.96 -17.55
CA ASP A 572 -20.95 -11.81 -16.95
C ASP A 572 -21.79 -10.73 -17.68
N ALA A 573 -21.14 -9.67 -18.19
CA ALA A 573 -21.82 -8.58 -18.86
C ALA A 573 -22.11 -8.81 -20.36
N VAL A 574 -21.65 -9.93 -20.94
CA VAL A 574 -21.91 -10.30 -22.35
C VAL A 574 -23.05 -11.32 -22.43
N VAL A 575 -23.18 -12.21 -21.45
CA VAL A 575 -24.29 -13.17 -21.36
C VAL A 575 -25.65 -12.46 -21.14
N GLU A 576 -25.65 -11.24 -20.60
CA GLU A 576 -26.86 -10.42 -20.43
C GLU A 576 -27.44 -9.81 -21.73
N GLN A 577 -26.79 -9.97 -22.89
CA GLN A 577 -27.25 -9.38 -24.17
C GLN A 577 -27.89 -10.36 -25.16
N ASP A 578 -28.01 -11.64 -24.83
CA ASP A 578 -28.83 -12.54 -25.63
C ASP A 578 -30.31 -12.30 -25.30
N GLU A 579 -30.98 -11.51 -26.17
CA GLU A 579 -32.43 -11.35 -26.14
C GLU A 579 -33.13 -12.71 -26.21
N PRO A 580 -34.28 -12.90 -25.52
CA PRO A 580 -35.02 -14.14 -25.60
C PRO A 580 -35.56 -14.32 -27.03
N GLU A 581 -35.02 -15.32 -27.73
CA GLU A 581 -35.57 -15.78 -29.00
C GLU A 581 -37.03 -16.25 -28.84
N GLY A 582 -37.94 -15.45 -29.39
CA GLY A 582 -39.07 -15.89 -30.20
C GLY A 582 -40.16 -16.75 -29.55
N GLN A 583 -41.20 -16.10 -29.03
CA GLN A 583 -42.57 -16.65 -29.18
C GLN A 583 -43.15 -16.14 -30.50
N GLN A 584 -43.21 -17.03 -31.50
CA GLN A 584 -43.96 -16.82 -32.74
C GLN A 584 -45.47 -16.89 -32.43
N LEU A 585 -46.20 -15.83 -32.76
CA LEU A 585 -47.65 -15.84 -32.93
C LEU A 585 -47.97 -15.40 -34.36
N GLU A 586 -48.68 -16.28 -35.06
CA GLU A 586 -49.22 -16.12 -36.40
C GLU A 586 -50.30 -15.02 -36.45
N GLY A 587 -50.36 -14.27 -37.55
CA GLY A 587 -51.46 -13.33 -37.83
C GLY A 587 -51.22 -12.41 -39.02
N THR A 588 -51.63 -12.90 -40.19
CA THR A 588 -51.93 -12.33 -41.53
C THR A 588 -51.88 -10.81 -41.85
N PRO A 589 -51.71 -10.46 -43.15
CA PRO A 589 -51.24 -9.15 -43.63
C PRO A 589 -52.36 -8.22 -44.13
N GLU A 590 -52.14 -6.90 -44.01
CA GLU A 590 -52.81 -5.92 -44.86
C GLU A 590 -51.88 -4.72 -45.16
N GLN A 591 -51.90 -4.33 -46.43
CA GLN A 591 -51.15 -3.26 -47.09
C GLN A 591 -51.44 -1.88 -46.47
N ASP A 592 -50.47 -0.96 -46.45
CA ASP A 592 -50.48 0.19 -47.37
C ASP A 592 -49.18 1.02 -47.29
N ASP A 593 -48.84 1.62 -48.43
CA ASP A 593 -47.70 2.49 -48.70
C ASP A 593 -47.76 3.81 -47.91
N ARG A 594 -46.59 4.33 -47.48
CA ARG A 594 -46.07 5.66 -47.89
C ARG A 594 -44.82 6.11 -47.13
N VAL A 595 -43.84 6.49 -47.94
CA VAL A 595 -42.66 7.29 -47.64
C VAL A 595 -43.05 8.73 -47.24
N ALA A 596 -42.45 9.27 -46.16
CA ALA A 596 -41.80 10.60 -46.17
C ALA A 596 -41.23 11.01 -44.79
N LEU A 597 -40.03 11.60 -44.85
CA LEU A 597 -39.34 12.35 -43.81
C LEU A 597 -40.25 13.39 -43.10
N ARG A 598 -40.06 13.58 -41.79
CA ARG A 598 -39.46 14.81 -41.20
C ARG A 598 -39.52 14.83 -39.66
N SER A 599 -38.39 15.26 -39.09
CA SER A 599 -38.18 16.03 -37.85
C SER A 599 -39.32 16.18 -36.84
N SER A 600 -39.04 15.88 -35.56
CA SER A 600 -39.80 16.44 -34.44
C SER A 600 -38.96 16.61 -33.16
N THR A 601 -38.64 17.88 -32.94
CA THR A 601 -38.61 18.69 -31.72
C THR A 601 -39.07 18.05 -30.40
N ARG A 602 -38.25 18.23 -29.36
CA ARG A 602 -38.54 17.97 -27.95
C ARG A 602 -39.72 18.82 -27.44
N ILE A 603 -40.68 18.19 -26.78
CA ILE A 603 -41.65 18.82 -25.89
C ILE A 603 -41.41 18.33 -24.45
N ARG A 604 -41.20 19.27 -23.52
CA ARG A 604 -41.22 19.05 -22.08
C ARG A 604 -42.67 19.10 -21.60
N VAL A 605 -43.07 18.17 -20.75
CA VAL A 605 -44.35 18.22 -20.00
C VAL A 605 -44.04 18.15 -18.50
N ALA A 606 -44.61 19.09 -17.76
CA ALA A 606 -44.57 19.22 -16.30
C ALA A 606 -45.72 18.42 -15.65
N PRO A 607 -45.65 18.09 -14.35
CA PRO A 607 -46.62 17.19 -13.71
C PRO A 607 -47.85 17.93 -13.18
N HIS A 608 -48.99 17.24 -13.27
CA HIS A 608 -50.29 17.63 -12.74
C HIS A 608 -50.38 17.45 -11.22
N THR A 609 -50.90 18.49 -10.56
CA THR A 609 -51.60 18.45 -9.28
C THR A 609 -53.10 18.31 -9.51
N GLN A 610 -53.81 17.56 -8.65
CA GLN A 610 -55.12 17.98 -8.16
C GLN A 610 -55.52 17.23 -6.87
N ASP A 611 -55.96 18.05 -5.93
CA ASP A 611 -56.43 17.74 -4.58
C ASP A 611 -57.81 17.09 -4.54
N THR A 612 -58.16 16.47 -3.41
CA THR A 612 -59.52 16.55 -2.88
C THR A 612 -59.52 16.72 -1.37
N ILE A 613 -60.20 17.77 -0.95
CA ILE A 613 -60.41 18.31 0.41
C ILE A 613 -61.52 17.53 1.14
N VAL A 614 -61.49 17.45 2.48
CA VAL A 614 -62.63 17.75 3.41
C VAL A 614 -62.21 17.67 4.92
N THR A 615 -62.14 18.87 5.52
CA THR A 615 -62.53 19.39 6.87
C THR A 615 -62.13 18.80 8.25
N ARG A 616 -61.46 19.69 9.02
CA ARG A 616 -61.72 20.22 10.39
C ARG A 616 -61.74 19.32 11.65
N SER A 617 -60.76 19.48 12.55
CA SER A 617 -60.84 20.31 13.80
C SER A 617 -59.69 20.03 14.80
N PRO A 618 -59.38 20.96 15.74
CA PRO A 618 -58.08 21.03 16.45
C PRO A 618 -58.15 20.72 17.96
N LEU A 619 -57.07 20.18 18.53
CA LEU A 619 -56.89 20.06 19.99
C LEU A 619 -55.44 20.42 20.42
N THR A 620 -55.34 21.64 20.95
CA THR A 620 -54.54 22.12 22.10
C THR A 620 -53.39 21.25 22.64
N LYS A 621 -52.14 21.74 22.55
CA LYS A 621 -51.04 21.32 23.44
C LYS A 621 -50.85 22.33 24.59
N ARG A 622 -50.91 21.78 25.80
CA ARG A 622 -50.80 22.42 27.11
C ARG A 622 -49.40 22.96 27.40
N LYS A 623 -49.41 24.18 27.94
CA LYS A 623 -48.46 24.81 28.87
C LYS A 623 -48.10 23.88 30.04
N ARG A 624 -46.82 23.82 30.41
CA ARG A 624 -46.40 23.72 31.83
C ARG A 624 -45.04 24.41 32.05
N GLU A 625 -44.97 25.03 33.21
CA GLU A 625 -44.13 26.14 33.64
C GLU A 625 -42.77 25.73 34.27
N PRO A 626 -41.91 26.72 34.62
CA PRO A 626 -40.48 26.55 34.89
C PRO A 626 -40.12 26.46 36.38
N SER A 627 -38.87 26.06 36.67
CA SER A 627 -38.19 26.33 37.94
C SER A 627 -36.72 26.67 37.66
N ARG A 628 -36.34 27.94 37.80
CA ARG A 628 -35.65 28.57 38.97
C ARG A 628 -34.19 28.10 39.17
N GLY A 629 -33.26 28.99 38.82
CA GLY A 629 -32.40 29.56 39.85
C GLY A 629 -30.90 29.74 39.54
N LYS A 630 -30.48 31.01 39.68
CA LYS A 630 -29.11 31.55 39.92
C LYS A 630 -28.19 31.65 38.69
N ALA A 631 -27.40 32.69 38.47
CA ALA A 631 -27.31 34.09 38.90
C ALA A 631 -26.24 34.72 37.97
N PRO A 632 -26.25 36.04 37.69
CA PRO A 632 -25.54 36.61 36.55
C PRO A 632 -24.19 37.22 36.93
N ARG A 633 -23.22 37.21 36.01
CA ARG A 633 -22.11 38.18 36.01
C ARG A 633 -22.13 39.02 34.73
N LYS A 634 -22.04 40.32 35.00
CA LYS A 634 -22.26 41.49 34.17
C LYS A 634 -21.01 41.91 33.40
N LYS A 635 -21.27 42.69 32.33
CA LYS A 635 -20.44 43.75 31.70
C LYS A 635 -19.27 43.23 30.85
N GLY A 636 -18.94 43.83 29.71
CA GLY A 636 -19.21 45.19 29.26
C GLY A 636 -19.48 45.30 27.77
N ARG A 637 -20.26 46.35 27.48
CA ARG A 637 -20.69 46.85 26.20
C ARG A 637 -19.83 48.08 25.91
N SER A 638 -19.26 48.19 24.72
CA SER A 638 -18.87 49.48 24.14
C SER A 638 -19.36 49.51 22.70
N ASP A 639 -20.46 50.23 22.51
CA ASP A 639 -21.01 50.62 21.23
C ASP A 639 -20.09 51.67 20.58
N VAL A 640 -19.78 51.54 19.29
CA VAL A 640 -19.58 52.67 18.38
C VAL A 640 -20.24 52.33 17.04
N ALA A 641 -21.22 53.17 16.68
CA ALA A 641 -22.01 53.15 15.47
C ALA A 641 -21.22 53.69 14.25
N CYS A 642 -21.55 53.27 13.03
CA CYS A 642 -22.55 53.91 12.16
C CYS A 642 -22.36 53.48 10.68
N SER A 643 -23.48 53.22 9.99
CA SER A 643 -23.76 53.33 8.53
C SER A 643 -22.83 52.62 7.51
N SER A 644 -23.29 51.93 6.47
CA SER A 644 -24.48 52.12 5.62
C SER A 644 -24.64 50.91 4.67
N ASP A 645 -25.90 50.64 4.32
CA ASP A 645 -26.47 50.12 3.07
C ASP A 645 -26.02 48.79 2.40
N ARG A 646 -27.02 47.88 2.34
CA ARG A 646 -27.47 47.02 1.22
C ARG A 646 -26.44 46.27 0.37
N ASP A 647 -26.45 44.94 0.46
CA ASP A 647 -27.07 44.11 -0.59
C ASP A 647 -27.17 42.62 -0.18
N GLU A 648 -28.25 41.99 -0.64
CA GLU A 648 -28.56 40.57 -0.50
C GLU A 648 -27.53 39.69 -1.24
N ARG A 649 -27.06 38.60 -0.63
CA ARG A 649 -26.73 37.36 -1.36
C ARG A 649 -26.60 36.13 -0.46
N GLU A 650 -27.01 35.03 -1.08
CA GLU A 650 -27.26 33.70 -0.59
C GLU A 650 -25.98 32.97 -0.14
N GLY A 651 -26.17 31.97 0.73
CA GLY A 651 -25.10 31.26 1.41
C GLY A 651 -24.16 30.48 0.49
N GLU A 652 -22.87 30.72 0.69
CA GLU A 652 -21.78 29.89 0.20
C GLU A 652 -21.41 28.85 1.26
N GLY A 653 -21.25 27.60 0.81
CA GLY A 653 -20.78 26.50 1.62
C GLY A 653 -19.33 26.70 2.06
N THR A 654 -19.04 26.34 3.30
CA THR A 654 -17.70 26.26 3.87
C THR A 654 -16.94 25.10 3.21
N GLY A 655 -16.27 25.40 2.10
CA GLY A 655 -15.36 24.49 1.40
C GLY A 655 -13.91 24.88 1.62
N ASP A 656 -13.09 23.92 2.05
CA ASP A 656 -11.63 23.80 1.90
C ASP A 656 -10.83 25.12 1.76
N GLU A 657 -10.48 25.76 2.89
CA GLU A 657 -9.49 26.84 2.92
C GLU A 657 -8.05 26.37 3.25
N ASP A 658 -7.81 25.05 3.38
CA ASP A 658 -6.49 24.50 3.76
C ASP A 658 -5.66 23.94 2.58
N GLU A 659 -5.95 24.32 1.32
CA GLU A 659 -5.02 24.09 0.19
C GLU A 659 -3.92 25.17 0.15
N VAL A 660 -3.05 25.14 1.17
CA VAL A 660 -1.82 25.95 1.22
C VAL A 660 -0.92 25.60 0.02
N THR A 661 -0.40 26.63 -0.65
CA THR A 661 0.07 26.51 -2.03
C THR A 661 1.41 25.78 -2.14
N GLN A 662 1.51 24.79 -3.04
CA GLN A 662 2.71 23.95 -3.24
C GLN A 662 3.97 24.71 -3.73
N PHE A 663 3.87 26.03 -3.92
CA PHE A 663 4.93 26.93 -4.40
C PHE A 663 5.44 27.88 -3.29
N GLU A 664 4.85 27.85 -2.09
CA GLU A 664 5.28 28.62 -0.92
C GLU A 664 6.65 28.14 -0.44
N GLY A 665 7.68 28.92 -0.75
CA GLY A 665 9.07 28.62 -0.38
C GLY A 665 10.05 29.04 -1.45
N LEU A 666 9.70 28.90 -2.74
CA LEU A 666 10.59 29.34 -3.82
C LEU A 666 10.89 30.84 -3.73
N LEU A 667 9.85 31.67 -3.60
CA LEU A 667 10.01 33.11 -3.53
C LEU A 667 10.76 33.57 -2.28
N SER A 668 10.75 32.77 -1.21
CA SER A 668 11.53 33.04 0.01
C SER A 668 13.05 33.01 -0.23
N THR A 669 13.49 32.29 -1.27
CA THR A 669 14.91 32.23 -1.68
C THR A 669 15.35 33.40 -2.55
N PHE A 670 14.41 34.24 -3.03
CA PHE A 670 14.71 35.46 -3.81
C PHE A 670 14.75 36.72 -2.94
N THR A 671 14.90 36.56 -1.63
CA THR A 671 15.13 37.67 -0.70
C THR A 671 16.51 38.27 -0.90
N LEU A 672 16.67 39.55 -0.58
CA LEU A 672 17.94 40.27 -0.70
C LEU A 672 19.07 39.53 0.04
N ASP A 673 18.80 39.06 1.27
CA ASP A 673 19.78 38.36 2.09
C ASP A 673 20.20 37.01 1.49
N SER A 674 19.27 36.26 0.91
CA SER A 674 19.59 34.99 0.24
C SER A 674 20.42 35.21 -1.02
N LEU A 675 20.04 36.22 -1.83
CA LEU A 675 20.80 36.59 -3.02
C LEU A 675 22.19 37.13 -2.68
N GLN A 676 22.36 37.80 -1.53
CA GLN A 676 23.67 38.25 -1.05
C GLN A 676 24.56 37.07 -0.65
N ARG A 677 24.00 36.06 0.02
CA ARG A 677 24.75 34.83 0.34
C ARG A 677 25.22 34.11 -0.91
N HIS A 678 24.33 33.92 -1.89
CA HIS A 678 24.71 33.28 -3.16
C HIS A 678 25.65 34.13 -4.00
N ARG A 679 25.64 35.47 -3.85
CA ARG A 679 26.66 36.32 -4.45
C ARG A 679 28.05 36.03 -3.89
N VAL A 680 28.17 35.90 -2.57
CA VAL A 680 29.47 35.58 -1.93
C VAL A 680 29.95 34.22 -2.43
N GLU A 681 29.07 33.22 -2.41
CA GLU A 681 29.39 31.87 -2.91
C GLU A 681 29.81 31.87 -4.39
N ALA A 682 29.09 32.58 -5.26
CA ALA A 682 29.43 32.69 -6.68
C ALA A 682 30.76 33.44 -6.89
N MET A 683 31.02 34.49 -6.11
CA MET A 683 32.29 35.22 -6.15
C MET A 683 33.44 34.34 -5.69
N ASP A 684 33.27 33.58 -4.61
CA ASP A 684 34.27 32.64 -4.11
C ASP A 684 34.60 31.60 -5.20
N ILE A 685 33.58 30.99 -5.82
CA ILE A 685 33.77 30.02 -6.92
C ILE A 685 34.58 30.64 -8.06
N VAL A 686 34.22 31.84 -8.52
CA VAL A 686 34.90 32.53 -9.62
C VAL A 686 36.33 32.94 -9.25
N GLU A 687 36.54 33.44 -8.03
CA GLU A 687 37.87 33.82 -7.53
C GLU A 687 38.80 32.61 -7.40
N HIS A 688 38.30 31.46 -6.92
CA HIS A 688 39.08 30.21 -6.86
C HIS A 688 39.50 29.73 -8.26
N LEU A 689 38.63 29.90 -9.26
CA LEU A 689 38.95 29.54 -10.65
C LEU A 689 40.03 30.44 -11.26
N HIS A 690 40.03 31.74 -10.93
CA HIS A 690 40.99 32.72 -11.44
C HIS A 690 42.35 32.76 -10.70
N SER A 691 42.37 32.47 -9.39
CA SER A 691 43.56 32.62 -8.55
C SER A 691 44.58 31.47 -8.65
N THR A 692 44.18 30.31 -9.17
CA THR A 692 45.01 29.09 -9.13
C THR A 692 45.72 28.83 -10.47
N PRO A 693 47.07 28.73 -10.52
CA PRO A 693 47.82 28.54 -11.76
C PRO A 693 47.45 27.22 -12.48
N PRO A 694 47.41 27.20 -13.83
CA PRO A 694 46.82 26.12 -14.64
C PRO A 694 47.61 24.80 -14.73
N ASN A 695 48.69 24.60 -13.96
CA ASN A 695 49.71 23.59 -14.26
C ASN A 695 49.62 22.25 -13.50
N ILE A 696 48.47 21.89 -12.89
CA ILE A 696 48.32 20.59 -12.22
C ILE A 696 47.60 19.62 -13.17
N SER A 697 48.33 18.59 -13.64
CA SER A 697 47.86 17.57 -14.58
C SER A 697 46.66 16.79 -14.02
N SER A 698 45.61 16.57 -14.83
CA SER A 698 44.42 15.80 -14.45
C SER A 698 44.72 14.38 -13.95
N ASN A 699 45.84 13.81 -14.40
CA ASN A 699 46.26 12.44 -14.10
C ASN A 699 46.70 12.26 -12.63
N MET A 700 46.88 13.36 -11.90
CA MET A 700 47.31 13.33 -10.50
C MET A 700 46.20 12.88 -9.53
N PHE A 701 44.96 12.78 -10.00
CA PHE A 701 43.79 12.40 -9.19
C PHE A 701 43.34 10.95 -9.37
N ASP A 702 43.93 10.21 -10.32
CA ASP A 702 43.54 8.82 -10.60
C ASP A 702 43.99 7.83 -9.51
N ASP A 703 45.00 8.19 -8.72
CA ASP A 703 45.46 7.47 -7.52
C ASP A 703 45.67 8.42 -6.33
N LEU A 704 44.60 9.11 -5.93
CA LEU A 704 44.64 10.04 -4.80
C LEU A 704 45.16 9.38 -3.50
N PRO A 705 44.73 8.15 -3.11
CA PRO A 705 45.22 7.52 -1.88
C PRO A 705 46.71 7.15 -1.94
N GLY A 706 47.19 6.61 -3.06
CA GLY A 706 48.61 6.27 -3.24
C GLY A 706 49.48 7.52 -3.21
N LYS A 707 49.04 8.60 -3.85
CA LYS A 707 49.78 9.88 -3.87
C LYS A 707 49.82 10.57 -2.51
N VAL A 708 48.72 10.53 -1.75
CA VAL A 708 48.69 11.05 -0.37
C VAL A 708 49.66 10.27 0.51
N THR A 709 49.69 8.95 0.38
CA THR A 709 50.60 8.08 1.13
C THR A 709 52.07 8.37 0.81
N GLU A 710 52.41 8.50 -0.49
CA GLU A 710 53.76 8.85 -0.96
C GLU A 710 54.24 10.21 -0.41
N LEU A 711 53.40 11.25 -0.49
CA LEU A 711 53.77 12.60 -0.07
C LEU A 711 53.88 12.73 1.45
N CYS A 712 53.01 12.05 2.21
CA CYS A 712 53.15 11.93 3.66
C CYS A 712 54.43 11.19 4.05
N GLY A 713 54.72 10.05 3.41
CA GLY A 713 55.92 9.25 3.69
C GLY A 713 57.25 9.95 3.37
N THR A 714 57.23 10.90 2.42
CA THR A 714 58.41 11.69 2.01
C THR A 714 58.50 13.07 2.68
N GLY A 715 57.58 13.41 3.58
CA GLY A 715 57.57 14.71 4.28
C GLY A 715 57.20 15.91 3.39
N ARG A 716 56.63 15.68 2.20
CA ARG A 716 56.27 16.71 1.21
C ARG A 716 54.87 17.28 1.45
N VAL A 717 54.57 17.65 2.70
CA VAL A 717 53.22 18.10 3.12
C VAL A 717 52.76 19.37 2.40
N HIS A 718 53.67 20.24 1.98
CA HIS A 718 53.34 21.44 1.19
C HIS A 718 52.70 21.10 -0.18
N GLU A 719 52.99 19.94 -0.75
CA GLU A 719 52.38 19.49 -2.00
C GLU A 719 50.99 18.91 -1.80
N LEU A 720 50.70 18.35 -0.61
CA LEU A 720 49.33 17.99 -0.23
C LEU A 720 48.42 19.21 -0.16
N TRP A 721 48.95 20.35 0.29
CA TRP A 721 48.22 21.62 0.25
C TRP A 721 47.97 22.10 -1.18
N GLY A 722 48.96 21.96 -2.06
CA GLY A 722 48.78 22.20 -3.50
C GLY A 722 47.73 21.29 -4.14
N MET A 723 47.67 20.02 -3.72
CA MET A 723 46.62 19.07 -4.14
C MET A 723 45.23 19.45 -3.63
N SER A 724 45.12 19.89 -2.37
CA SER A 724 43.85 20.36 -1.81
C SER A 724 43.32 21.55 -2.60
N ALA A 725 44.16 22.56 -2.86
CA ALA A 725 43.77 23.72 -3.66
C ALA A 725 43.35 23.34 -5.10
N ALA A 726 44.02 22.34 -5.69
CA ALA A 726 43.66 21.83 -7.01
C ALA A 726 42.32 21.07 -7.02
N LEU A 727 42.02 20.30 -5.96
CA LEU A 727 40.73 19.62 -5.76
C LEU A 727 39.61 20.63 -5.52
N GLU A 728 39.85 21.68 -4.74
CA GLU A 728 38.91 22.77 -4.53
C GLU A 728 38.59 23.48 -5.86
N LYS A 729 39.61 23.78 -6.68
CA LYS A 729 39.41 24.33 -8.03
C LYS A 729 38.57 23.39 -8.91
N ARG A 730 38.89 22.09 -8.92
CA ARG A 730 38.14 21.08 -9.69
C ARG A 730 36.68 21.00 -9.21
N HIS A 731 36.46 21.06 -7.90
CA HIS A 731 35.13 21.08 -7.32
C HIS A 731 34.36 22.32 -7.78
N SER A 732 34.96 23.52 -7.71
CA SER A 732 34.37 24.77 -8.21
C SER A 732 34.01 24.69 -9.70
N ALA A 733 34.89 24.13 -10.54
CA ALA A 733 34.61 23.92 -11.97
C ALA A 733 33.42 22.96 -12.17
N SER A 734 33.41 21.82 -11.48
CA SER A 734 32.30 20.87 -11.56
C SER A 734 30.97 21.44 -11.04
N VAL A 735 31.00 22.37 -10.08
CA VAL A 735 29.79 23.08 -9.63
C VAL A 735 29.24 23.97 -10.74
N LEU A 736 30.09 24.68 -11.48
CA LEU A 736 29.67 25.49 -12.64
C LEU A 736 29.11 24.62 -13.77
N ASP A 737 29.82 23.57 -14.15
CA ASP A 737 29.37 22.62 -15.17
C ASP A 737 27.99 22.07 -14.81
N LEU A 738 27.78 21.71 -13.54
CA LEU A 738 26.50 21.21 -13.05
C LEU A 738 25.40 22.26 -13.10
N VAL A 739 25.68 23.53 -12.76
CA VAL A 739 24.71 24.63 -12.87
C VAL A 739 24.32 24.84 -14.34
N GLU A 740 25.29 24.80 -15.25
CA GLU A 740 25.06 24.92 -16.68
C GLU A 740 24.20 23.77 -17.23
N GLU A 741 24.58 22.52 -16.94
CA GLU A 741 23.82 21.32 -17.33
C GLU A 741 22.37 21.39 -16.84
N ARG A 742 22.16 21.78 -15.58
CA ARG A 742 20.81 21.95 -15.01
C ARG A 742 20.01 23.02 -15.73
N SER A 743 20.64 24.15 -16.07
CA SER A 743 20.00 25.22 -16.82
C SER A 743 19.60 24.75 -18.22
N ASN A 744 20.48 23.99 -18.90
CA ASN A 744 20.23 23.38 -20.20
C ASN A 744 19.08 22.38 -20.15
N ILE A 745 19.02 21.51 -19.13
CA ILE A 745 17.90 20.57 -18.96
C ILE A 745 16.58 21.32 -18.80
N MET A 746 16.54 22.38 -17.99
CA MET A 746 15.34 23.19 -17.79
C MET A 746 14.92 23.90 -19.09
N ALA A 747 15.88 24.49 -19.81
CA ALA A 747 15.64 25.20 -21.07
C ALA A 747 15.15 24.25 -22.17
N ILE A 748 15.83 23.11 -22.38
CA ILE A 748 15.44 22.08 -23.35
C ILE A 748 14.02 21.59 -23.05
N ASN A 749 13.72 21.28 -21.78
CA ASN A 749 12.38 20.83 -21.40
C ASN A 749 11.33 21.93 -21.67
N MET A 750 11.61 23.18 -21.30
CA MET A 750 10.73 24.32 -21.57
C MET A 750 10.45 24.49 -23.07
N LEU A 751 11.49 24.60 -23.89
CA LEU A 751 11.40 24.84 -25.32
C LEU A 751 10.74 23.67 -26.06
N ALA A 752 11.04 22.44 -25.67
CA ALA A 752 10.42 21.24 -26.26
C ALA A 752 8.89 21.26 -26.05
N TRP A 753 8.43 21.53 -24.81
CA TRP A 753 7.01 21.60 -24.51
C TRP A 753 6.34 22.82 -25.15
N GLU A 754 7.01 23.97 -25.21
CA GLU A 754 6.51 25.17 -25.88
C GLU A 754 6.35 24.96 -27.39
N TRP A 755 7.35 24.37 -28.05
CA TRP A 755 7.27 23.99 -29.46
C TRP A 755 6.09 23.04 -29.71
N LEU A 756 5.92 22.02 -28.87
CA LEU A 756 4.82 21.06 -29.01
C LEU A 756 3.46 21.73 -28.85
N ASP A 757 3.25 22.45 -27.74
CA ASP A 757 1.98 23.11 -27.45
C ASP A 757 1.63 24.19 -28.48
N GLY A 758 2.63 24.97 -28.92
CA GLY A 758 2.49 26.00 -29.94
C GLY A 758 2.19 25.40 -31.32
N SER A 759 2.90 24.34 -31.72
CA SER A 759 2.67 23.64 -32.99
C SER A 759 1.26 23.04 -33.05
N LEU A 760 0.81 22.38 -31.98
CA LEU A 760 -0.55 21.82 -31.91
C LEU A 760 -1.62 22.91 -31.93
N GLU A 761 -1.41 24.03 -31.22
CA GLU A 761 -2.36 25.15 -31.19
C GLU A 761 -2.49 25.84 -32.55
N ASN A 762 -1.36 26.12 -33.21
CA ASN A 762 -1.34 26.67 -34.56
C ASN A 762 -2.03 25.72 -35.53
N GLY A 763 -1.70 24.43 -35.45
CA GLY A 763 -2.36 23.36 -36.18
C GLY A 763 -3.88 23.37 -36.06
N LEU A 764 -4.40 23.56 -34.84
CA LEU A 764 -5.85 23.63 -34.59
C LEU A 764 -6.48 24.89 -35.16
N LYS A 765 -5.78 26.04 -35.13
CA LYS A 765 -6.25 27.30 -35.75
C LYS A 765 -6.38 27.17 -37.26
N VAL A 766 -5.43 26.51 -37.92
CA VAL A 766 -5.42 26.34 -39.39
C VAL A 766 -6.15 25.09 -39.88
N ARG A 767 -6.64 24.22 -38.98
CA ARG A 767 -7.32 22.94 -39.31
C ARG A 767 -8.47 23.06 -40.33
N GLY A 768 -9.23 24.16 -40.27
CA GLY A 768 -10.36 24.41 -41.17
C GLY A 768 -10.00 25.04 -42.52
N SER A 769 -8.73 25.41 -42.73
CA SER A 769 -8.27 26.02 -43.98
C SER A 769 -7.99 24.95 -45.04
N ALA A 770 -8.54 25.14 -46.24
CA ALA A 770 -8.31 24.26 -47.38
C ALA A 770 -6.83 24.19 -47.80
N ASN A 771 -6.05 25.23 -47.49
CA ASN A 771 -4.63 25.36 -47.86
C ASN A 771 -3.67 25.07 -46.69
N ASN A 772 -4.11 24.33 -45.67
CA ASN A 772 -3.26 24.06 -44.51
C ASN A 772 -2.15 23.04 -44.82
N THR A 773 -0.92 23.53 -44.94
CA THR A 773 0.30 22.73 -45.13
C THR A 773 1.00 22.36 -43.82
N HIS A 774 0.46 22.75 -42.66
CA HIS A 774 1.07 22.46 -41.36
C HIS A 774 1.02 20.95 -41.07
N TRP A 775 2.13 20.38 -40.59
CA TRP A 775 2.28 18.93 -40.38
C TRP A 775 1.19 18.33 -39.47
N THR A 776 0.74 19.08 -38.46
CA THR A 776 -0.32 18.65 -37.53
C THR A 776 -1.69 18.43 -38.20
N ALA A 777 -1.92 19.00 -39.39
CA ALA A 777 -3.18 18.82 -40.10
C ALA A 777 -3.40 17.35 -40.46
N GLN A 778 -2.33 16.67 -40.88
CA GLN A 778 -2.36 15.23 -41.19
C GLN A 778 -2.60 14.41 -39.91
N LEU A 779 -1.96 14.78 -38.80
CA LEU A 779 -2.16 14.15 -37.50
C LEU A 779 -3.61 14.26 -37.02
N PHE A 780 -4.20 15.46 -37.03
CA PHE A 780 -5.58 15.66 -36.57
C PHE A 780 -6.58 14.87 -37.41
N ARG A 781 -6.43 14.85 -38.74
CA ARG A 781 -7.23 14.01 -39.63
C ARG A 781 -7.09 12.52 -39.28
N ALA A 782 -5.89 12.06 -38.98
CA ALA A 782 -5.66 10.67 -38.57
C ALA A 782 -6.35 10.33 -37.23
N ILE A 783 -6.31 11.24 -36.25
CA ILE A 783 -6.98 11.06 -34.95
C ILE A 783 -8.51 11.05 -35.10
N GLU A 784 -9.05 11.93 -35.94
CA GLU A 784 -10.49 11.96 -36.23
C GLU A 784 -10.93 10.69 -36.93
N ASN A 785 -10.15 10.21 -37.91
CA ASN A 785 -10.41 8.93 -38.57
C ASN A 785 -10.37 7.76 -37.59
N ILE A 786 -9.47 7.77 -36.60
CA ILE A 786 -9.48 6.79 -35.50
C ILE A 786 -10.77 6.92 -34.69
N HIS A 787 -11.18 8.14 -34.34
CA HIS A 787 -12.38 8.38 -33.55
C HIS A 787 -13.67 7.95 -34.25
N LEU A 788 -13.73 8.07 -35.57
CA LEU A 788 -14.86 7.66 -36.41
C LEU A 788 -14.91 6.14 -36.66
N THR A 789 -13.84 5.40 -36.39
CA THR A 789 -13.79 3.94 -36.59
C THR A 789 -13.18 3.26 -35.35
N PRO A 790 -13.91 3.30 -34.22
CA PRO A 790 -13.38 2.94 -32.91
C PRO A 790 -13.14 1.44 -32.71
N ASP A 791 -13.62 0.57 -33.59
CA ASP A 791 -13.68 -0.88 -33.34
C ASP A 791 -12.37 -1.62 -33.69
N MET A 792 -11.41 -0.95 -34.32
CA MET A 792 -10.16 -1.57 -34.76
C MET A 792 -8.94 -0.90 -34.11
N PRO A 793 -7.97 -1.68 -33.59
CA PRO A 793 -6.69 -1.12 -33.18
C PRO A 793 -6.02 -0.48 -34.38
N LYS A 794 -5.53 0.75 -34.18
CA LYS A 794 -4.88 1.52 -35.24
C LYS A 794 -3.50 1.96 -34.79
N THR A 795 -2.53 1.76 -35.67
CA THR A 795 -1.15 2.16 -35.46
C THR A 795 -0.86 3.42 -36.26
N LEU A 796 -0.40 4.47 -35.57
CA LEU A 796 0.04 5.72 -36.18
C LEU A 796 1.57 5.81 -36.13
N LYS A 797 2.18 5.84 -37.32
CA LYS A 797 3.63 6.03 -37.51
C LYS A 797 3.98 7.51 -37.56
N ALA A 798 5.16 7.88 -37.05
CA ALA A 798 5.63 9.27 -37.12
C ALA A 798 5.79 9.78 -38.56
N THR A 799 6.06 8.88 -39.50
CA THR A 799 6.25 9.19 -40.93
C THR A 799 5.05 9.84 -41.61
N ILE A 800 3.85 9.76 -41.01
CA ILE A 800 2.67 10.50 -41.51
C ILE A 800 2.82 12.02 -41.34
N CYS A 801 3.66 12.47 -40.43
CA CYS A 801 3.93 13.90 -40.17
C CYS A 801 5.39 14.27 -40.45
N PHE A 802 6.31 13.33 -40.24
CA PHE A 802 7.75 13.53 -40.31
C PHE A 802 8.37 12.43 -41.18
N PRO A 803 8.42 12.59 -42.51
CA PRO A 803 8.86 11.53 -43.43
C PRO A 803 10.25 10.96 -43.14
N THR A 804 11.12 11.74 -42.48
CA THR A 804 12.48 11.34 -42.12
C THR A 804 12.59 10.55 -40.81
N MET A 805 11.54 10.48 -40.00
CA MET A 805 11.54 9.77 -38.71
C MET A 805 11.12 8.30 -38.86
N VAL A 806 11.96 7.50 -39.54
CA VAL A 806 11.67 6.07 -39.81
C VAL A 806 11.78 5.17 -38.58
N ASP A 807 12.61 5.55 -37.59
CA ASP A 807 12.90 4.74 -36.39
C ASP A 807 12.09 5.15 -35.15
N ALA A 808 11.12 6.05 -35.30
CA ALA A 808 10.28 6.49 -34.20
C ALA A 808 9.33 5.37 -33.73
N PRO A 809 9.07 5.25 -32.41
CA PRO A 809 8.15 4.25 -31.90
C PRO A 809 6.72 4.52 -32.38
N ASP A 810 6.04 3.46 -32.82
CA ASP A 810 4.66 3.54 -33.29
C ASP A 810 3.67 3.84 -32.15
N PHE A 811 2.69 4.70 -32.40
CA PHE A 811 1.58 4.92 -31.46
C PHE A 811 0.45 3.93 -31.75
N VAL A 812 0.18 3.02 -30.82
CA VAL A 812 -0.91 2.05 -30.95
C VAL A 812 -2.15 2.54 -30.21
N HIS A 813 -3.16 2.97 -30.95
CA HIS A 813 -4.49 3.22 -30.40
C HIS A 813 -5.20 1.89 -30.13
N GLN A 814 -5.38 1.56 -28.85
CA GLN A 814 -6.23 0.44 -28.46
C GLN A 814 -7.68 0.90 -28.31
N PRO A 815 -8.64 0.18 -28.91
CA PRO A 815 -10.05 0.49 -28.79
C PRO A 815 -10.50 0.35 -27.33
N LEU A 816 -11.19 1.37 -26.81
CA LEU A 816 -11.80 1.31 -25.48
C LEU A 816 -13.14 0.58 -25.59
N LEU A 817 -13.23 -0.62 -25.01
CA LEU A 817 -14.34 -1.59 -25.14
C LEU A 817 -15.75 -1.07 -24.81
N ARG A 818 -15.91 0.14 -24.23
CA ARG A 818 -17.21 0.79 -24.01
C ARG A 818 -17.06 2.30 -24.06
N ARG A 819 -17.35 2.94 -25.19
CA ARG A 819 -17.51 4.40 -25.26
C ARG A 819 -18.97 4.78 -25.46
N ARG A 820 -19.51 5.57 -24.53
CA ARG A 820 -20.52 6.57 -24.92
C ARG A 820 -19.80 7.55 -25.85
N TYR A 821 -20.30 7.72 -27.07
CA TYR A 821 -19.78 8.70 -28.03
C TYR A 821 -19.85 10.08 -27.39
N SER A 822 -18.72 10.53 -26.84
CA SER A 822 -18.56 11.92 -26.44
C SER A 822 -17.92 12.64 -27.61
N PRO A 823 -18.49 13.76 -28.08
CA PRO A 823 -17.93 14.51 -29.20
C PRO A 823 -16.46 14.85 -28.93
N MET A 824 -15.63 14.71 -29.96
CA MET A 824 -14.23 15.10 -29.90
C MET A 824 -14.15 16.63 -29.82
N THR A 825 -13.94 17.16 -28.61
CA THR A 825 -13.73 18.59 -28.41
C THR A 825 -12.34 18.99 -28.91
N ARG A 826 -12.13 20.29 -29.12
CA ARG A 826 -10.83 20.84 -29.54
C ARG A 826 -9.72 20.45 -28.56
N GLU A 827 -10.02 20.47 -27.26
CA GLU A 827 -9.11 20.11 -26.17
C GLU A 827 -8.77 18.62 -26.21
N LYS A 828 -9.78 17.74 -26.33
CA LYS A 828 -9.55 16.29 -26.43
C LYS A 828 -8.71 15.91 -27.66
N LEU A 829 -8.91 16.61 -28.77
CA LEU A 829 -8.12 16.43 -29.98
C LEU A 829 -6.67 16.88 -29.77
N LYS A 830 -6.46 18.02 -29.11
CA LYS A 830 -5.13 18.54 -28.74
C LYS A 830 -4.39 17.57 -27.83
N ASP A 831 -5.04 17.12 -26.75
CA ASP A 831 -4.45 16.21 -25.77
C ASP A 831 -4.09 14.88 -26.42
N LYS A 832 -4.97 14.35 -27.29
CA LYS A 832 -4.68 13.10 -27.99
C LYS A 832 -3.53 13.23 -28.97
N ALA A 833 -3.43 14.36 -29.67
CA ALA A 833 -2.30 14.64 -30.54
C ALA A 833 -0.99 14.79 -29.75
N ALA A 834 -1.03 15.45 -28.58
CA ALA A 834 0.11 15.54 -27.69
C ALA A 834 0.59 14.15 -27.26
N ASP A 835 -0.31 13.23 -26.86
CA ASP A 835 0.06 11.85 -26.50
C ASP A 835 0.76 11.09 -27.64
N ILE A 836 0.31 11.29 -28.87
CA ILE A 836 0.88 10.65 -30.06
C ILE A 836 2.29 11.19 -30.33
N VAL A 837 2.44 12.52 -30.40
CA VAL A 837 3.73 13.15 -30.68
C VAL A 837 4.72 12.87 -29.55
N ARG A 838 4.26 12.85 -28.29
CA ARG A 838 5.09 12.45 -27.15
C ARG A 838 5.64 11.04 -27.31
N THR A 839 4.83 10.12 -27.84
CA THR A 839 5.28 8.76 -28.11
C THR A 839 6.37 8.79 -29.18
N TRP A 840 6.11 9.42 -30.33
CA TRP A 840 7.06 9.47 -31.45
C TRP A 840 8.42 10.10 -31.11
N PHE A 841 8.44 11.15 -30.29
CA PHE A 841 9.67 11.82 -29.88
C PHE A 841 10.22 11.33 -28.53
N SER A 842 9.65 10.26 -27.96
CA SER A 842 10.04 9.73 -26.64
C SER A 842 10.02 10.78 -25.51
N TYR A 843 9.06 11.71 -25.56
CA TYR A 843 8.85 12.66 -24.46
C TYR A 843 8.51 11.89 -23.16
N PRO A 844 8.87 12.45 -22.00
CA PRO A 844 8.45 11.90 -20.73
C PRO A 844 6.92 11.72 -20.64
N LYS A 845 6.46 10.53 -20.26
CA LYS A 845 5.02 10.20 -20.09
C LYS A 845 4.39 10.85 -18.86
N ASN A 846 5.20 11.33 -17.92
CA ASN A 846 4.71 11.99 -16.72
C ASN A 846 4.37 13.46 -17.01
N GLU A 847 3.15 13.89 -16.67
CA GLU A 847 2.69 15.29 -16.78
C GLU A 847 3.56 16.29 -16.01
N TYR A 848 4.30 15.81 -15.00
CA TYR A 848 5.27 16.59 -14.24
C TYR A 848 6.20 17.43 -15.14
N HIS A 849 6.75 16.85 -16.21
CA HIS A 849 7.71 17.57 -17.06
C HIS A 849 7.07 18.74 -17.81
N ARG A 850 5.78 18.62 -18.17
CA ARG A 850 5.01 19.70 -18.80
C ARG A 850 4.70 20.82 -17.81
N VAL A 851 4.31 20.48 -16.58
CA VAL A 851 4.09 21.44 -15.50
C VAL A 851 5.40 22.17 -15.15
N ALA A 852 6.51 21.43 -15.06
CA ALA A 852 7.83 21.99 -14.80
C ALA A 852 8.30 22.90 -15.95
N ALA A 853 8.04 22.56 -17.21
CA ALA A 853 8.30 23.42 -18.36
C ALA A 853 7.53 24.75 -18.29
N GLN A 854 6.24 24.70 -17.94
CA GLN A 854 5.43 25.91 -17.76
C GLN A 854 5.94 26.78 -16.61
N PHE A 855 6.34 26.15 -15.50
CA PHE A 855 6.96 26.84 -14.38
C PHE A 855 8.25 27.56 -14.80
N THR A 856 9.15 26.86 -15.50
CA THR A 856 10.38 27.42 -16.06
C THR A 856 10.08 28.61 -16.98
N ARG A 857 9.09 28.47 -17.88
CA ARG A 857 8.69 29.56 -18.80
C ARG A 857 8.23 30.81 -18.07
N LYS A 858 7.40 30.67 -17.03
CA LYS A 858 6.92 31.83 -16.26
C LYS A 858 8.05 32.55 -15.53
N LEU A 859 9.03 31.83 -15.02
CA LEU A 859 10.23 32.43 -14.42
C LEU A 859 11.07 33.17 -15.46
N VAL A 860 11.31 32.55 -16.63
CA VAL A 860 12.06 33.17 -17.74
C VAL A 860 11.35 34.42 -18.24
N ASP A 861 10.03 34.40 -18.43
CA ASP A 861 9.25 35.58 -18.85
C ASP A 861 9.34 36.73 -17.83
N ALA A 862 9.34 36.42 -16.54
CA ALA A 862 9.36 37.43 -15.48
C ALA A 862 10.76 38.05 -15.26
N SER A 863 11.79 37.22 -15.34
CA SER A 863 13.14 37.59 -14.90
C SER A 863 14.16 37.66 -16.04
N GLY A 864 14.00 36.87 -17.09
CA GLY A 864 14.96 36.61 -18.17
C GLY A 864 15.61 35.22 -18.03
N PRO A 865 16.24 34.70 -19.09
CA PRO A 865 16.82 33.34 -19.12
C PRO A 865 17.86 33.06 -18.04
N PHE A 866 18.64 34.07 -17.65
CA PHE A 866 19.70 33.93 -16.65
C PHE A 866 19.19 33.40 -15.30
N VAL A 867 17.90 33.52 -15.00
CA VAL A 867 17.29 32.97 -13.78
C VAL A 867 17.49 31.45 -13.67
N LEU A 868 17.69 30.75 -14.79
CA LEU A 868 17.93 29.30 -14.81
C LEU A 868 19.30 28.90 -14.26
N LEU A 869 20.24 29.85 -14.15
CA LEU A 869 21.54 29.63 -13.51
C LEU A 869 21.47 29.76 -11.99
N TYR A 870 20.32 30.13 -11.42
CA TYR A 870 20.16 30.28 -9.97
C TYR A 870 19.83 28.91 -9.34
N PRO A 871 20.71 28.31 -8.50
CA PRO A 871 20.53 26.94 -8.02
C PRO A 871 19.18 26.65 -7.33
N PRO A 872 18.59 27.56 -6.53
CA PRO A 872 17.25 27.34 -5.95
C PRO A 872 16.13 27.13 -6.97
N VAL A 873 16.29 27.61 -8.22
CA VAL A 873 15.31 27.37 -9.30
C VAL A 873 15.31 25.91 -9.71
N TRP A 874 16.49 25.27 -9.77
CA TRP A 874 16.60 23.84 -10.03
C TRP A 874 15.97 23.01 -8.89
N ASP A 875 16.17 23.43 -7.65
CA ASP A 875 15.57 22.75 -6.50
C ASP A 875 14.03 22.85 -6.54
N ALA A 876 13.48 24.01 -6.89
CA ALA A 876 12.04 24.13 -7.12
C ALA A 876 11.55 23.29 -8.30
N TYR A 877 12.26 23.35 -9.44
CA TYR A 877 11.98 22.53 -10.62
C TYR A 877 11.88 21.05 -10.26
N THR A 878 12.85 20.51 -9.49
CA THR A 878 12.86 19.10 -9.07
C THR A 878 11.87 18.78 -7.95
N ASN A 879 11.60 19.71 -7.02
CA ASN A 879 10.66 19.48 -5.92
C ASN A 879 9.19 19.48 -6.38
N LEU A 880 8.86 20.12 -7.51
CA LEU A 880 7.56 19.93 -8.17
C LEU A 880 7.25 18.43 -8.43
N ARG A 881 8.29 17.60 -8.59
CA ARG A 881 8.18 16.14 -8.73
C ARG A 881 7.75 15.46 -7.43
N ARG A 882 8.24 15.96 -6.30
CA ARG A 882 8.01 15.38 -4.96
C ARG A 882 6.64 15.78 -4.42
N GLY A 883 6.21 17.03 -4.62
CA GLY A 883 4.86 17.49 -4.25
C GLY A 883 3.76 16.70 -4.96
N MET A 884 3.92 16.44 -6.27
CA MET A 884 2.99 15.63 -7.06
C MET A 884 2.88 14.15 -6.64
N ALA A 885 3.84 13.64 -5.86
CA ALA A 885 3.77 12.28 -5.32
C ALA A 885 2.94 12.18 -4.03
N ILE A 886 2.63 13.31 -3.39
CA ILE A 886 2.05 13.39 -2.05
C ILE A 886 0.62 13.99 -2.06
N SER A 887 0.31 14.92 -2.97
CA SER A 887 -1.04 15.47 -3.16
C SER A 887 -1.52 15.35 -4.62
N SER A 888 -2.84 15.41 -4.83
CA SER A 888 -3.46 15.32 -6.14
C SER A 888 -3.08 16.51 -7.04
N ARG A 889 -2.07 16.28 -7.89
CA ARG A 889 -1.82 16.91 -9.20
C ARG A 889 -1.70 18.45 -9.22
N ALA A 890 -0.50 18.97 -9.03
CA ALA A 890 -0.14 20.28 -9.59
C ALA A 890 -0.47 20.29 -11.10
N THR A 891 -1.25 21.27 -11.53
CA THR A 891 -1.74 21.46 -12.90
C THR A 891 -1.09 22.69 -13.53
N VAL A 892 -1.12 22.75 -14.86
CA VAL A 892 -0.69 23.95 -15.60
C VAL A 892 -1.46 25.20 -15.12
N GLY A 893 -2.75 25.06 -14.80
CA GLY A 893 -3.58 26.17 -14.31
C GLY A 893 -3.15 26.71 -12.95
N GLU A 894 -2.63 25.86 -12.06
CA GLU A 894 -2.11 26.30 -10.75
C GLU A 894 -0.77 27.02 -10.89
N VAL A 895 0.12 26.54 -11.77
CA VAL A 895 1.37 27.27 -12.09
C VAL A 895 1.05 28.64 -12.66
N GLU A 896 0.06 28.75 -13.54
CA GLU A 896 -0.36 30.04 -14.07
C GLU A 896 -0.95 30.96 -13.00
N ARG A 897 -1.76 30.41 -12.08
CA ARG A 897 -2.33 31.16 -10.96
C ARG A 897 -1.21 31.71 -10.07
N TRP A 898 -0.29 30.83 -9.65
CA TRP A 898 0.91 31.20 -8.89
C TRP A 898 1.73 32.29 -9.60
N ALA A 899 1.98 32.14 -10.91
CA ALA A 899 2.73 33.14 -11.67
C ALA A 899 2.01 34.50 -11.75
N ARG A 900 0.68 34.50 -11.79
CA ARG A 900 -0.12 35.76 -11.79
C ARG A 900 -0.15 36.42 -10.42
N GLU A 901 -0.26 35.65 -9.35
CA GLU A 901 -0.48 36.16 -7.99
C GLU A 901 0.84 36.46 -7.29
N GLU A 902 1.76 35.52 -7.29
CA GLU A 902 2.94 35.53 -6.43
C GLU A 902 4.18 36.06 -7.16
N LEU A 903 4.44 35.56 -8.37
CA LEU A 903 5.60 36.00 -9.15
C LEU A 903 5.53 37.49 -9.53
N ARG A 904 4.31 38.02 -9.78
CA ARG A 904 4.10 39.46 -10.02
C ARG A 904 4.39 40.33 -8.79
N ARG A 905 4.16 39.81 -7.59
CA ARG A 905 4.39 40.53 -6.33
C ARG A 905 5.86 40.54 -5.92
N ALA A 906 6.59 39.48 -6.28
CA ALA A 906 7.98 39.27 -5.91
C ALA A 906 8.90 40.44 -6.32
N SER A 907 9.77 40.87 -5.41
CA SER A 907 10.61 42.05 -5.62
C SER A 907 11.61 41.86 -6.78
N PHE A 908 12.15 40.66 -6.98
CA PHE A 908 13.10 40.37 -8.07
C PHE A 908 12.52 40.46 -9.50
N THR A 909 11.20 40.50 -9.66
CA THR A 909 10.57 40.67 -10.99
C THR A 909 10.43 42.14 -11.39
N ARG A 910 10.44 43.06 -10.41
CA ARG A 910 10.34 44.51 -10.67
C ARG A 910 11.60 45.03 -11.36
N LYS A 911 11.45 45.71 -12.50
CA LYS A 911 12.58 46.36 -13.20
C LYS A 911 13.21 47.40 -12.27
N GLY A 912 14.48 47.21 -11.92
CA GLY A 912 15.25 48.15 -11.10
C GLY A 912 15.34 47.83 -9.59
N SER A 913 14.66 46.79 -9.10
CA SER A 913 14.81 46.36 -7.70
C SER A 913 16.24 45.91 -7.39
N ALA A 914 16.63 45.99 -6.12
CA ALA A 914 17.96 45.58 -5.67
C ALA A 914 18.15 44.07 -5.88
N GLU A 915 17.11 43.29 -5.61
CA GLU A 915 17.07 41.83 -5.78
C GLU A 915 17.24 41.45 -7.25
N ARG A 916 16.59 42.15 -8.19
CA ARG A 916 16.77 41.86 -9.63
C ARG A 916 18.18 42.16 -10.11
N LYS A 917 18.76 43.28 -9.65
CA LYS A 917 20.14 43.66 -9.98
C LYS A 917 21.14 42.64 -9.41
N LEU A 918 20.91 42.20 -8.18
CA LEU A 918 21.76 41.23 -7.51
C LEU A 918 21.65 39.84 -8.12
N LEU A 919 20.43 39.38 -8.44
CA LEU A 919 20.20 38.13 -9.17
C LEU A 919 20.93 38.13 -10.52
N ARG A 920 20.82 39.22 -11.30
CA ARG A 920 21.58 39.37 -12.56
C ARG A 920 23.09 39.30 -12.33
N PHE A 921 23.59 39.93 -11.27
CA PHE A 921 25.00 39.88 -10.93
C PHE A 921 25.46 38.45 -10.61
N VAL A 922 24.74 37.74 -9.74
CA VAL A 922 25.00 36.32 -9.42
C VAL A 922 25.02 35.47 -10.68
N CYS A 923 24.00 35.59 -11.53
CA CYS A 923 23.93 34.81 -12.76
C CYS A 923 25.00 35.22 -13.77
N SER A 924 25.42 36.48 -13.81
CA SER A 924 26.53 36.93 -14.66
C SER A 924 27.87 36.37 -14.20
N LEU A 925 28.09 36.15 -12.90
CA LEU A 925 29.29 35.49 -12.39
C LEU A 925 29.35 34.03 -12.87
N TYR A 926 28.22 33.32 -12.82
CA TYR A 926 28.12 31.98 -13.38
C TYR A 926 28.29 31.97 -14.92
N GLY A 927 27.74 32.97 -15.61
CA GLY A 927 27.82 33.10 -17.07
C GLY A 927 29.21 33.50 -17.60
N GLN A 928 29.97 34.34 -16.90
CA GLN A 928 31.31 34.77 -17.31
C GLN A 928 32.34 33.64 -17.37
N ALA A 929 32.07 32.53 -16.66
CA ALA A 929 32.90 31.34 -16.65
C ALA A 929 32.45 30.27 -17.67
N SER A 930 31.31 30.46 -18.36
CA SER A 930 30.77 29.51 -19.35
C SER A 930 30.82 30.11 -20.78
N PRO A 931 31.51 29.47 -21.74
CA PRO A 931 31.62 29.96 -23.12
C PRO A 931 30.30 29.99 -23.91
N LEU A 932 29.24 29.35 -23.40
CA LEU A 932 27.98 29.14 -24.12
C LEU A 932 26.93 30.24 -23.87
N LEU A 933 27.22 31.20 -22.99
CA LEU A 933 26.29 32.24 -22.54
C LEU A 933 26.70 33.65 -23.01
N ASP A 934 27.34 33.78 -24.18
CA ASP A 934 27.41 35.07 -24.85
C ASP A 934 25.97 35.57 -25.12
N GLU A 935 25.68 36.83 -24.84
CA GLU A 935 24.31 37.40 -24.97
C GLU A 935 23.74 37.16 -26.38
N SER A 936 24.62 37.04 -27.39
CA SER A 936 24.28 36.70 -28.77
C SER A 936 23.74 35.28 -28.98
N SER A 937 24.10 34.32 -28.11
CA SER A 937 23.76 32.89 -28.22
C SER A 937 22.41 32.57 -27.59
N LEU A 938 22.06 33.30 -26.52
CA LEU A 938 20.79 33.17 -25.81
C LEU A 938 19.60 33.69 -26.64
N ASP A 939 19.80 34.73 -27.45
CA ASP A 939 18.80 35.26 -28.40
C ASP A 939 18.59 34.35 -29.63
N VAL A 940 19.44 33.33 -29.83
CA VAL A 940 19.27 32.31 -30.89
C VAL A 940 18.50 31.09 -30.38
N VAL A 941 18.55 30.85 -29.06
CA VAL A 941 17.88 29.70 -28.39
C VAL A 941 16.48 30.07 -27.86
N LEU A 942 16.24 31.35 -27.53
CA LEU A 942 14.93 31.91 -27.15
C LEU A 942 14.29 32.68 -28.31
#